data_AF-A0A6J3C397-F1
#
_entry.id   AF-A0A6J3C397-F1
#
_cell.length_a   1.000
_cell.length_b   1.000
_cell.length_c   1.000
_cell.angle_alpha   90.00
_cell.angle_beta   90.00
_cell.angle_gamma   90.00
#
_symmetry.space_group_name_H-M   'P 1'
#
loop_
_entity.id
_entity.type
_entity.pdbx_description
1 polymer ?
#
loop_
_entity_poly.entity_id
_entity_poly.type
_entity_poly.pdbx_seq_one_letter_code
_entity_poly.pdbx_strand_id
1 'polypeptide(L)'
;MFNWVLFTFFTITELIGLNRKFKIMDEFSVILMKLDVPTNTLSSDIIQEILTLARKYSTHPNSHEHVWDKVTELLWTHLHVGLVKFDDQLLCATCFYAVLALMERQDYLQEINSLIINSLHLRENNCKNNLGSSLVVSLMYGMFQSSFVTYKRTGSIEIIENVFQTTFDLLMSMAYEYSKYTFLVFKTINSFKKVLGTDMEKYMYNESNLIRLLNLVNHNWENPITGVRDLNKGIFQTLIRILNDDLYHLIAQEIGNFYWSKAKYLMLSEIIVKYKGDITAAFVVNNWRNGLINSLHKPGLVSAGADMYFAILNQLTAEDQWCKIFLCDILEILTGSIPKAIENFSNYWCIATLKKFPSLLKVILDGLDQYQDLEKKLYGSLHLLKQANKLGLVTKNWNTVEFKTTEFMVLHGIEHCNPYVRMLAFEIVCISHSKLLPKQFEYDLILKYIHNNINSDSTVLRLSMLSSLKSFLTWLHTIFINIHKSEQNSNMKHLLNFFTNIQQFIINSLNFNGNYQRKISSIKICQIVLSCLSELPKKKQQQVKPSYRTMLQLLKDEGKWMLHGQDFILKLLTLLRDPADDVRENVLQLLLYHYNEEIKGPRLWSSLVDDAQTAMRSKFFYQISCSQSMFKLIANILLKERENEKTIGTNFKTVEDIFFFAYNDLITEYSLKTSIVKSIENGKQLHSLISILYVVLDVCVSKTHPIAVPYNNMLQLLETLEGISNHFAWEQQALTSSDFSKMNDMVQNMITSSGYDPLDAVDHTKISGLHQIVLNCLWLNVKRHPVTRVPSKRPALH
;
A
#
# COMPACT_ATOMS: atom_id res chain seq x y z
N MET A 1 -32.20 57.42 46.46
CA MET A 1 -31.28 56.90 45.42
C MET A 1 -30.76 55.49 45.72
N PHE A 2 -30.51 55.13 46.99
CA PHE A 2 -29.99 53.79 47.37
C PHE A 2 -30.99 52.62 47.18
N ASN A 3 -32.30 52.83 47.37
CA ASN A 3 -33.31 51.77 47.21
C ASN A 3 -33.63 51.42 45.74
N TRP A 4 -33.35 52.30 44.79
CA TRP A 4 -33.65 52.05 43.38
C TRP A 4 -32.58 51.17 42.70
N VAL A 5 -31.32 51.31 43.11
CA VAL A 5 -30.18 50.52 42.62
C VAL A 5 -30.23 49.07 43.12
N LEU A 6 -30.63 48.85 44.38
CA LEU A 6 -30.81 47.50 44.94
C LEU A 6 -31.97 46.75 44.29
N PHE A 7 -33.07 47.44 43.98
CA PHE A 7 -34.24 46.84 43.33
C PHE A 7 -33.96 46.46 41.87
N THR A 8 -33.23 47.30 41.12
CA THR A 8 -32.81 46.98 39.74
C THR A 8 -31.75 45.90 39.67
N PHE A 9 -30.81 45.84 40.64
CA PHE A 9 -29.81 44.78 40.66
C PHE A 9 -30.43 43.41 40.98
N PHE A 10 -31.40 43.34 41.91
CA PHE A 10 -32.16 42.12 42.21
C PHE A 10 -33.05 41.68 41.04
N THR A 11 -33.78 42.61 40.39
CA THR A 11 -34.61 42.25 39.23
C THR A 11 -33.79 41.82 38.02
N ILE A 12 -32.61 42.42 37.77
CA ILE A 12 -31.74 42.00 36.66
C ILE A 12 -31.08 40.64 36.95
N THR A 13 -30.67 40.36 38.20
CA THR A 13 -30.15 39.02 38.54
C THR A 13 -31.23 37.95 38.56
N GLU A 14 -32.46 38.27 38.99
CA GLU A 14 -33.62 37.37 38.85
C GLU A 14 -34.04 37.18 37.39
N LEU A 15 -34.03 38.22 36.54
CA LEU A 15 -34.30 38.11 35.11
C LEU A 15 -33.22 37.31 34.37
N ILE A 16 -31.94 37.50 34.70
CA ILE A 16 -30.84 36.69 34.13
C ILE A 16 -30.93 35.24 34.64
N GLY A 17 -31.31 35.03 35.90
CA GLY A 17 -31.57 33.71 36.49
C GLY A 17 -32.78 32.99 35.86
N LEU A 18 -33.86 33.72 35.59
CA LEU A 18 -35.04 33.25 34.87
C LEU A 18 -34.69 32.93 33.41
N ASN A 19 -33.99 33.81 32.70
CA ASN A 19 -33.61 33.59 31.29
C ASN A 19 -32.63 32.41 31.14
N ARG A 20 -31.74 32.19 32.12
CA ARG A 20 -30.92 30.97 32.20
C ARG A 20 -31.75 29.72 32.50
N LYS A 21 -32.69 29.77 33.45
CA LYS A 21 -33.59 28.65 33.76
C LYS A 21 -34.49 28.29 32.56
N PHE A 22 -35.03 29.28 31.86
CA PHE A 22 -35.83 29.07 30.64
C PHE A 22 -34.99 28.45 29.53
N LYS A 23 -33.77 28.95 29.28
CA LYS A 23 -32.87 28.38 28.26
C LYS A 23 -32.42 26.94 28.56
N ILE A 24 -32.24 26.59 29.84
CA ILE A 24 -31.91 25.23 30.28
C ILE A 24 -33.13 24.30 30.18
N MET A 25 -34.33 24.77 30.54
CA MET A 25 -35.59 24.01 30.35
C MET A 25 -35.90 23.74 28.87
N ASP A 26 -35.56 24.68 27.97
CA ASP A 26 -35.70 24.52 26.52
C ASP A 26 -34.71 23.46 25.97
N GLU A 27 -33.46 23.47 26.43
CA GLU A 27 -32.42 22.51 25.99
C GLU A 27 -32.78 21.06 26.36
N PHE A 28 -33.29 20.83 27.57
CA PHE A 28 -33.65 19.48 28.06
C PHE A 28 -34.94 18.93 27.46
N SER A 29 -35.93 19.78 27.19
CA SER A 29 -37.19 19.36 26.56
C SER A 29 -36.98 18.98 25.09
N VAL A 30 -36.12 19.71 24.37
CA VAL A 30 -35.71 19.39 22.99
C VAL A 30 -34.97 18.05 22.92
N ILE A 31 -34.09 17.75 23.89
CA ILE A 31 -33.36 16.48 23.94
C ILE A 31 -34.32 15.30 24.13
N LEU A 32 -35.27 15.41 25.07
CA LEU A 32 -36.26 14.36 25.31
C LEU A 32 -37.13 14.10 24.09
N MET A 33 -37.56 15.14 23.37
CA MET A 33 -38.32 14.99 22.12
C MET A 33 -37.51 14.30 21.01
N LYS A 34 -36.21 14.59 20.91
CA LYS A 34 -35.33 13.95 19.92
C LYS A 34 -35.03 12.49 20.24
N LEU A 35 -35.05 12.12 21.52
CA LEU A 35 -34.75 10.78 21.99
C LEU A 35 -35.99 9.87 22.04
N ASP A 36 -37.18 10.43 22.28
CA ASP A 36 -38.46 9.71 22.30
C ASP A 36 -38.98 9.41 20.88
N VAL A 37 -38.21 8.59 20.14
CA VAL A 37 -38.47 8.19 18.76
C VAL A 37 -38.32 6.68 18.59
N PRO A 38 -38.86 6.03 17.54
CA PRO A 38 -38.59 4.62 17.28
C PRO A 38 -37.08 4.34 17.10
N THR A 39 -36.56 3.25 17.71
CA THR A 39 -35.12 2.92 17.72
C THR A 39 -34.47 2.86 16.33
N ASN A 40 -35.21 2.44 15.31
CA ASN A 40 -34.73 2.38 13.91
C ASN A 40 -34.53 3.77 13.27
N THR A 41 -35.05 4.84 13.87
CA THR A 41 -34.94 6.22 13.41
C THR A 41 -33.98 7.09 14.22
N LEU A 42 -33.47 6.57 15.34
CA LEU A 42 -32.53 7.29 16.20
C LEU A 42 -31.19 7.51 15.48
N SER A 43 -30.77 8.78 15.36
CA SER A 43 -29.51 9.15 14.71
C SER A 43 -28.34 9.21 15.69
N SER A 44 -27.13 8.89 15.20
CA SER A 44 -25.89 8.98 15.97
C SER A 44 -25.61 10.39 16.49
N ASP A 45 -26.01 11.41 15.75
CA ASP A 45 -25.79 12.82 16.10
C ASP A 45 -26.53 13.20 17.38
N ILE A 46 -27.75 12.68 17.57
CA ILE A 46 -28.56 12.91 18.78
C ILE A 46 -27.87 12.27 19.98
N ILE A 47 -27.40 11.01 19.85
CA ILE A 47 -26.68 10.32 20.93
C ILE A 47 -25.39 11.08 21.30
N GLN A 48 -24.70 11.63 20.31
CA GLN A 48 -23.47 12.39 20.51
C GLN A 48 -23.71 13.76 21.15
N GLU A 49 -24.81 14.43 20.81
CA GLU A 49 -25.30 15.66 21.46
C GLU A 49 -25.54 15.40 22.96
N ILE A 50 -26.27 14.32 23.28
CA ILE A 50 -26.56 13.92 24.67
C ILE A 50 -25.29 13.56 25.44
N LEU A 51 -24.39 12.77 24.83
CA LEU A 51 -23.12 12.40 25.46
C LEU A 51 -22.26 13.63 25.77
N THR A 52 -22.26 14.63 24.88
CA THR A 52 -21.54 15.89 25.09
C THR A 52 -22.17 16.70 26.23
N LEU A 53 -23.50 16.73 26.29
CA LEU A 53 -24.24 17.37 27.39
C LEU A 53 -23.96 16.69 28.73
N ALA A 54 -24.03 15.36 28.80
CA ALA A 54 -23.78 14.60 30.02
C ALA A 54 -22.36 14.85 30.56
N ARG A 55 -21.36 14.93 29.67
CA ARG A 55 -19.98 15.29 30.05
C ARG A 55 -19.88 16.71 30.63
N LYS A 56 -20.62 17.68 30.07
CA LYS A 56 -20.66 19.06 30.58
C LYS A 56 -21.25 19.15 32.00
N TYR A 57 -22.25 18.32 32.31
CA TYR A 57 -22.90 18.30 33.63
C TYR A 57 -22.21 17.39 34.66
N SER A 58 -21.12 16.69 34.28
CA SER A 58 -20.38 15.79 35.19
C SER A 58 -19.79 16.48 36.43
N THR A 59 -19.55 17.79 36.41
CA THR A 59 -19.06 18.57 37.57
C THR A 59 -20.17 19.00 38.53
N HIS A 60 -21.45 18.78 38.19
CA HIS A 60 -22.62 19.13 38.99
C HIS A 60 -23.59 17.93 39.11
N PRO A 61 -23.20 16.85 39.81
CA PRO A 61 -24.06 15.69 40.03
C PRO A 61 -25.39 16.06 40.69
N ASN A 62 -26.44 15.29 40.40
CA ASN A 62 -27.79 15.45 40.94
C ASN A 62 -28.51 16.74 40.50
N SER A 63 -27.94 17.52 39.58
CA SER A 63 -28.66 18.58 38.89
C SER A 63 -29.60 18.00 37.82
N HIS A 64 -30.88 18.39 37.86
CA HIS A 64 -31.91 17.93 36.90
C HIS A 64 -32.15 16.41 36.88
N GLU A 65 -32.09 15.74 38.04
CA GLU A 65 -32.21 14.29 38.20
C GLU A 65 -33.40 13.66 37.46
N HIS A 66 -34.60 14.27 37.56
CA HIS A 66 -35.80 13.78 36.86
C HIS A 66 -35.67 13.74 35.33
N VAL A 67 -34.90 14.65 34.74
CA VAL A 67 -34.70 14.68 33.28
C VAL A 67 -33.71 13.59 32.89
N TRP A 68 -32.62 13.46 33.63
CA TRP A 68 -31.62 12.42 33.38
C TRP A 68 -32.18 11.02 33.60
N ASP A 69 -33.13 10.86 34.51
CA ASP A 69 -33.83 9.59 34.73
C ASP A 69 -34.59 9.16 33.47
N LYS A 70 -35.38 10.08 32.90
CA LYS A 70 -36.12 9.82 31.67
C LYS A 70 -35.20 9.59 30.46
N VAL A 71 -34.09 10.33 30.37
CA VAL A 71 -33.07 10.09 29.33
C VAL A 71 -32.44 8.70 29.48
N THR A 72 -32.15 8.27 30.71
CA THR A 72 -31.57 6.96 31.00
C THR A 72 -32.52 5.83 30.63
N GLU A 73 -33.82 5.96 30.94
CA GLU A 73 -34.87 5.00 30.59
C GLU A 73 -35.02 4.83 29.07
N LEU A 74 -35.04 5.95 28.32
CA LEU A 74 -35.13 5.91 26.86
C LEU A 74 -33.87 5.29 26.23
N LEU A 75 -32.68 5.65 26.69
CA LEU A 75 -31.42 5.04 26.24
C LEU A 75 -31.38 3.54 26.54
N TRP A 76 -31.84 3.11 27.72
CA TRP A 76 -31.97 1.70 28.10
C TRP A 76 -32.90 0.94 27.15
N THR A 77 -34.05 1.54 26.83
CA THR A 77 -35.03 0.98 25.89
C THR A 77 -34.43 0.80 24.50
N HIS A 78 -33.72 1.81 23.98
CA HIS A 78 -33.04 1.70 22.68
C HIS A 78 -31.98 0.61 22.66
N LEU A 79 -31.20 0.48 23.74
CA LEU A 79 -30.19 -0.56 23.85
C LEU A 79 -30.81 -1.96 23.80
N HIS A 80 -31.91 -2.19 24.51
CA HIS A 80 -32.62 -3.47 24.51
C HIS A 80 -33.25 -3.83 23.16
N VAL A 81 -33.82 -2.83 22.46
CA VAL A 81 -34.40 -3.04 21.12
C VAL A 81 -33.30 -3.29 20.07
N GLY A 82 -32.16 -2.62 20.20
CA GLY A 82 -31.02 -2.74 19.29
C GLY A 82 -31.07 -1.75 18.13
N LEU A 83 -30.01 -0.97 17.98
CA LEU A 83 -29.83 -0.02 16.88
C LEU A 83 -29.39 -0.72 15.58
N VAL A 84 -29.74 -0.10 14.44
CA VAL A 84 -29.49 -0.64 13.09
C VAL A 84 -28.00 -0.86 12.83
N LYS A 85 -27.15 0.11 13.22
CA LYS A 85 -25.70 -0.02 13.12
C LYS A 85 -25.11 -0.34 14.48
N PHE A 86 -24.17 -1.28 14.48
CA PHE A 86 -23.54 -1.70 15.73
C PHE A 86 -22.67 -0.61 16.36
N ASP A 87 -22.06 0.27 15.56
CA ASP A 87 -21.32 1.43 16.09
C ASP A 87 -22.24 2.39 16.86
N ASP A 88 -23.47 2.58 16.39
CA ASP A 88 -24.47 3.41 17.07
C ASP A 88 -24.93 2.73 18.37
N GLN A 89 -25.04 1.40 18.40
CA GLN A 89 -25.28 0.63 19.63
C GLN A 89 -24.17 0.84 20.67
N LEU A 90 -22.90 0.82 20.24
CA LEU A 90 -21.74 1.06 21.12
C LEU A 90 -21.71 2.51 21.64
N LEU A 91 -22.06 3.47 20.80
CA LEU A 91 -22.17 4.88 21.17
C LEU A 91 -23.32 5.11 22.17
N CYS A 92 -24.47 4.49 21.92
CA CYS A 92 -25.64 4.52 22.81
C CYS A 92 -25.29 3.96 24.18
N ALA A 93 -24.58 2.84 24.26
CA ALA A 93 -24.15 2.25 25.53
C ALA A 93 -23.16 3.16 26.27
N THR A 94 -22.23 3.80 25.54
CA THR A 94 -21.30 4.77 26.11
C THR A 94 -22.03 5.99 26.67
N CYS A 95 -23.06 6.47 25.97
CA CYS A 95 -23.92 7.57 26.39
C CYS A 95 -24.74 7.20 27.63
N PHE A 96 -25.37 6.02 27.63
CA PHE A 96 -26.13 5.48 28.76
C PHE A 96 -25.29 5.49 30.04
N TYR A 97 -24.08 4.93 30.03
CA TYR A 97 -23.23 4.94 31.23
C TYR A 97 -22.73 6.34 31.63
N ALA A 98 -22.53 7.25 30.67
CA ALA A 98 -22.16 8.63 30.97
C ALA A 98 -23.30 9.39 31.68
N VAL A 99 -24.56 9.13 31.30
CA VAL A 99 -25.74 9.69 31.97
C VAL A 99 -25.98 9.01 33.31
N LEU A 100 -25.88 7.68 33.38
CA LEU A 100 -26.02 6.91 34.63
C LEU A 100 -24.99 7.36 35.68
N ALA A 101 -23.81 7.84 35.27
CA ALA A 101 -22.82 8.41 36.19
C ALA A 101 -23.28 9.70 36.89
N LEU A 102 -24.24 10.43 36.33
CA LEU A 102 -24.82 11.66 36.91
C LEU A 102 -25.89 11.36 37.97
N MET A 103 -26.28 10.09 38.12
CA MET A 103 -27.37 9.62 38.96
C MET A 103 -26.87 8.59 39.98
N GLU A 104 -27.57 8.48 41.12
CA GLU A 104 -27.26 7.50 42.17
C GLU A 104 -28.02 6.16 42.03
N ARG A 105 -28.76 5.97 40.92
CA ARG A 105 -29.53 4.75 40.63
C ARG A 105 -28.67 3.49 40.48
N GLN A 106 -29.10 2.40 41.11
CA GLN A 106 -28.41 1.09 41.18
C GLN A 106 -29.20 -0.07 40.55
N ASP A 107 -30.49 0.12 40.29
CA ASP A 107 -31.41 -0.82 39.66
C ASP A 107 -30.90 -1.31 38.30
N TYR A 108 -30.49 -0.40 37.43
CA TYR A 108 -29.92 -0.74 36.13
C TYR A 108 -28.64 -1.58 36.24
N LEU A 109 -27.81 -1.36 37.28
CA LEU A 109 -26.59 -2.14 37.47
C LEU A 109 -26.88 -3.59 37.87
N GLN A 110 -27.94 -3.83 38.65
CA GLN A 110 -28.39 -5.17 39.00
C GLN A 110 -28.94 -5.92 37.77
N GLU A 111 -29.71 -5.24 36.93
CA GLU A 111 -30.23 -5.81 35.69
C GLU A 111 -29.09 -6.15 34.72
N ILE A 112 -28.14 -5.25 34.54
CA ILE A 112 -26.93 -5.47 33.73
C ILE A 112 -26.13 -6.66 34.25
N ASN A 113 -25.91 -6.75 35.57
CA ASN A 113 -25.22 -7.89 36.17
C ASN A 113 -25.91 -9.21 35.83
N SER A 114 -27.24 -9.24 35.90
CA SER A 114 -28.05 -10.42 35.58
C SER A 114 -27.93 -10.81 34.10
N LEU A 115 -27.92 -9.84 33.17
CA LEU A 115 -27.69 -10.08 31.74
C LEU A 115 -26.29 -10.67 31.45
N ILE A 116 -25.27 -10.19 32.17
CA ILE A 116 -23.89 -10.68 32.06
C ILE A 116 -23.78 -12.11 32.59
N ILE A 117 -24.33 -12.38 33.78
CA ILE A 117 -24.33 -13.72 34.40
C ILE A 117 -25.06 -14.73 33.51
N ASN A 118 -26.24 -14.37 32.98
CA ASN A 118 -26.96 -15.22 32.04
C ASN A 118 -26.12 -15.53 30.79
N SER A 119 -25.39 -14.54 30.27
CA SER A 119 -24.51 -14.72 29.12
C SER A 119 -23.30 -15.63 29.42
N LEU A 120 -22.77 -15.57 30.64
CA LEU A 120 -21.73 -16.47 31.13
C LEU A 120 -22.25 -17.92 31.19
N HIS A 121 -23.37 -18.15 31.86
CA HIS A 121 -23.95 -19.49 31.98
C HIS A 121 -24.33 -20.12 30.63
N LEU A 122 -24.81 -19.33 29.67
CA LEU A 122 -25.09 -19.83 28.32
C LEU A 122 -23.82 -20.30 27.59
N ARG A 123 -22.67 -19.68 27.86
CA ARG A 123 -21.37 -20.05 27.28
C ARG A 123 -20.78 -21.28 27.94
N GLU A 124 -20.86 -21.38 29.27
CA GLU A 124 -20.46 -22.58 30.03
C GLU A 124 -21.20 -23.83 29.54
N ASN A 125 -22.47 -23.66 29.15
CA ASN A 125 -23.33 -24.73 28.65
C ASN A 125 -23.26 -24.95 27.11
N ASN A 126 -22.30 -24.35 26.40
CA ASN A 126 -22.09 -24.50 24.94
C ASN A 126 -23.32 -24.19 24.04
N CYS A 127 -24.23 -23.31 24.47
CA CYS A 127 -25.41 -22.95 23.68
C CYS A 127 -25.04 -21.99 22.53
N LYS A 128 -25.20 -22.44 21.28
CA LYS A 128 -24.75 -21.73 20.06
C LYS A 128 -25.62 -20.53 19.63
N ASN A 129 -26.81 -20.34 20.21
CA ASN A 129 -27.75 -19.27 19.84
C ASN A 129 -27.71 -18.11 20.85
N ASN A 130 -26.69 -17.25 20.74
CA ASN A 130 -26.50 -16.14 21.66
C ASN A 130 -27.10 -14.82 21.12
N LEU A 131 -28.43 -14.78 20.96
CA LEU A 131 -29.20 -13.61 20.46
C LEU A 131 -28.96 -12.32 21.29
N GLY A 132 -28.51 -12.42 22.54
CA GLY A 132 -28.20 -11.28 23.42
C GLY A 132 -26.72 -10.83 23.47
N SER A 133 -25.80 -11.48 22.74
CA SER A 133 -24.37 -11.15 22.85
C SER A 133 -24.00 -9.76 22.33
N SER A 134 -24.77 -9.16 21.41
CA SER A 134 -24.54 -7.78 20.96
C SER A 134 -24.77 -6.78 22.08
N LEU A 135 -25.91 -6.88 22.77
CA LEU A 135 -26.28 -5.99 23.87
C LEU A 135 -25.23 -6.04 24.98
N VAL A 136 -24.88 -7.24 25.45
CA VAL A 136 -23.95 -7.40 26.57
C VAL A 136 -22.55 -6.90 26.22
N VAL A 137 -22.06 -7.16 25.00
CA VAL A 137 -20.78 -6.59 24.53
C VAL A 137 -20.83 -5.07 24.48
N SER A 138 -21.94 -4.50 24.00
CA SER A 138 -22.11 -3.04 23.96
C SER A 138 -22.15 -2.42 25.35
N LEU A 139 -22.83 -3.04 26.32
CA LEU A 139 -22.86 -2.58 27.70
C LEU A 139 -21.47 -2.61 28.34
N MET A 140 -20.75 -3.74 28.26
CA MET A 140 -19.39 -3.85 28.79
C MET A 140 -18.44 -2.82 28.13
N TYR A 141 -18.54 -2.64 26.81
CA TYR A 141 -17.77 -1.62 26.09
C TYR A 141 -18.12 -0.20 26.55
N GLY A 142 -19.41 0.13 26.62
CA GLY A 142 -19.92 1.44 27.02
C GLY A 142 -19.47 1.84 28.42
N MET A 143 -19.49 0.90 29.36
CA MET A 143 -19.02 1.10 30.74
C MET A 143 -17.59 1.62 30.74
N PHE A 144 -16.65 0.91 30.10
CA PHE A 144 -15.24 1.29 30.05
C PHE A 144 -14.92 2.41 29.05
N GLN A 145 -15.82 2.78 28.15
CA GLN A 145 -15.64 3.95 27.28
C GLN A 145 -16.16 5.26 27.87
N SER A 146 -17.10 5.19 28.80
CA SER A 146 -17.71 6.35 29.44
C SER A 146 -16.88 6.92 30.61
N SER A 147 -17.35 8.03 31.18
CA SER A 147 -16.84 8.63 32.42
C SER A 147 -17.27 7.88 33.69
N PHE A 148 -18.15 6.88 33.57
CA PHE A 148 -18.70 6.11 34.68
C PHE A 148 -17.62 5.54 35.61
N VAL A 149 -16.57 4.97 35.01
CA VAL A 149 -15.47 4.31 35.73
C VAL A 149 -14.56 5.30 36.48
N THR A 150 -14.50 6.54 36.00
CA THR A 150 -13.65 7.60 36.58
C THR A 150 -14.39 8.47 37.60
N TYR A 151 -15.69 8.26 37.78
CA TYR A 151 -16.54 9.07 38.64
C TYR A 151 -16.51 8.57 40.09
N LYS A 152 -16.36 9.48 41.07
CA LYS A 152 -16.40 9.11 42.50
C LYS A 152 -17.85 8.84 42.92
N ARG A 153 -18.13 7.62 43.41
CA ARG A 153 -19.48 7.20 43.82
C ARG A 153 -19.56 6.97 45.33
N THR A 154 -20.68 7.36 45.92
CA THR A 154 -21.03 7.20 47.35
C THR A 154 -21.97 6.01 47.61
N GLY A 155 -22.42 5.30 46.56
CA GLY A 155 -23.39 4.19 46.62
C GLY A 155 -22.81 2.83 47.05
N SER A 156 -23.66 1.78 47.06
CA SER A 156 -23.27 0.45 47.55
C SER A 156 -22.14 -0.18 46.72
N ILE A 157 -21.01 -0.35 47.37
CA ILE A 157 -19.76 -0.81 46.77
C ILE A 157 -19.89 -2.24 46.19
N GLU A 158 -20.73 -3.08 46.81
CA GLU A 158 -20.90 -4.50 46.48
C GLU A 158 -21.52 -4.76 45.10
N ILE A 159 -22.51 -3.96 44.66
CA ILE A 159 -23.14 -4.15 43.35
C ILE A 159 -22.15 -3.83 42.22
N ILE A 160 -21.36 -2.77 42.40
CA ILE A 160 -20.36 -2.36 41.42
C ILE A 160 -19.24 -3.40 41.34
N GLU A 161 -18.77 -3.91 42.48
CA GLU A 161 -17.81 -5.00 42.54
C GLU A 161 -18.30 -6.24 41.78
N ASN A 162 -19.55 -6.66 42.01
CA ASN A 162 -20.14 -7.80 41.32
C ASN A 162 -20.21 -7.58 39.80
N VAL A 163 -20.67 -6.41 39.34
CA VAL A 163 -20.73 -6.09 37.90
C VAL A 163 -19.34 -6.09 37.26
N PHE A 164 -18.34 -5.56 37.95
CA PHE A 164 -16.96 -5.52 37.43
C PHE A 164 -16.36 -6.93 37.34
N GLN A 165 -16.57 -7.76 38.37
CA GLN A 165 -16.08 -9.14 38.39
C GLN A 165 -16.74 -9.99 37.30
N THR A 166 -18.07 -9.94 37.18
CA THR A 166 -18.79 -10.69 36.12
C THR A 166 -18.45 -10.17 34.72
N THR A 167 -18.26 -8.86 34.55
CA THR A 167 -17.77 -8.27 33.30
C THR A 167 -16.37 -8.79 32.95
N PHE A 168 -15.47 -8.83 33.93
CA PHE A 168 -14.12 -9.38 33.75
C PHE A 168 -14.22 -10.84 33.29
N ASP A 169 -14.97 -11.67 34.01
CA ASP A 169 -15.12 -13.10 33.72
C ASP A 169 -15.65 -13.34 32.30
N LEU A 170 -16.67 -12.58 31.89
CA LEU A 170 -17.24 -12.72 30.55
C LEU A 170 -16.26 -12.27 29.47
N LEU A 171 -15.59 -11.13 29.64
CA LEU A 171 -14.60 -10.65 28.66
C LEU A 171 -13.44 -11.62 28.52
N MET A 172 -12.98 -12.23 29.62
CA MET A 172 -11.94 -13.26 29.58
C MET A 172 -12.39 -14.49 28.79
N SER A 173 -13.60 -15.01 29.04
CA SER A 173 -14.16 -16.13 28.25
C SER A 173 -14.24 -15.76 26.76
N MET A 174 -14.81 -14.60 26.44
CA MET A 174 -15.01 -14.14 25.07
C MET A 174 -13.69 -13.90 24.31
N ALA A 175 -12.61 -13.58 25.02
CA ALA A 175 -11.31 -13.36 24.41
C ALA A 175 -10.69 -14.66 23.87
N TYR A 176 -11.00 -15.83 24.46
CA TYR A 176 -10.51 -17.15 24.01
C TYR A 176 -11.35 -17.80 22.91
N GLU A 177 -12.59 -17.35 22.69
CA GLU A 177 -13.51 -17.99 21.74
C GLU A 177 -13.31 -17.59 20.26
N TYR A 178 -12.48 -16.60 19.96
CA TYR A 178 -12.25 -16.06 18.59
C TYR A 178 -13.56 -15.83 17.80
N SER A 179 -14.33 -14.82 18.22
CA SER A 179 -15.62 -14.47 17.62
C SER A 179 -15.59 -13.12 16.87
N LYS A 180 -16.71 -12.77 16.23
CA LYS A 180 -16.91 -11.44 15.61
C LYS A 180 -16.74 -10.26 16.59
N TYR A 181 -16.77 -10.51 17.90
CA TYR A 181 -16.61 -9.49 18.93
C TYR A 181 -15.19 -9.42 19.50
N THR A 182 -14.27 -10.31 19.13
CA THR A 182 -12.94 -10.40 19.79
C THR A 182 -12.16 -9.09 19.73
N PHE A 183 -12.18 -8.36 18.62
CA PHE A 183 -11.53 -7.04 18.56
C PHE A 183 -12.09 -6.07 19.62
N LEU A 184 -13.41 -6.02 19.78
CA LEU A 184 -14.06 -5.17 20.78
C LEU A 184 -13.80 -5.64 22.20
N VAL A 185 -13.78 -6.95 22.44
CA VAL A 185 -13.41 -7.52 23.74
C VAL A 185 -12.02 -7.05 24.15
N PHE A 186 -11.02 -7.20 23.28
CA PHE A 186 -9.66 -6.69 23.54
C PHE A 186 -9.61 -5.18 23.68
N LYS A 187 -10.45 -4.43 22.95
CA LYS A 187 -10.55 -2.97 23.07
C LYS A 187 -11.12 -2.55 24.43
N THR A 188 -12.11 -3.29 24.94
CA THR A 188 -12.69 -3.11 26.27
C THR A 188 -11.67 -3.46 27.36
N ILE A 189 -11.00 -4.62 27.28
CA ILE A 189 -9.96 -5.03 28.23
C ILE A 189 -8.80 -4.02 28.26
N ASN A 190 -8.34 -3.54 27.09
CA ASN A 190 -7.31 -2.49 27.01
C ASN A 190 -7.76 -1.15 27.63
N SER A 191 -9.07 -0.96 27.82
CA SER A 191 -9.61 0.23 28.48
C SER A 191 -9.66 0.10 30.00
N PHE A 192 -9.33 -1.06 30.58
CA PHE A 192 -9.19 -1.25 32.03
C PHE A 192 -8.16 -0.30 32.64
N LYS A 193 -7.16 0.16 31.87
CA LYS A 193 -6.22 1.21 32.30
C LYS A 193 -6.88 2.50 32.82
N LYS A 194 -8.16 2.75 32.51
CA LYS A 194 -8.94 3.88 33.05
C LYS A 194 -9.33 3.72 34.52
N VAL A 195 -9.33 2.49 35.07
CA VAL A 195 -9.59 2.27 36.51
C VAL A 195 -8.37 2.61 37.38
N LEU A 196 -7.19 2.76 36.79
CA LEU A 196 -5.97 3.02 37.55
C LEU A 196 -6.05 4.36 38.28
N GLY A 197 -5.74 4.35 39.58
CA GLY A 197 -5.85 5.50 40.48
C GLY A 197 -7.27 5.80 40.96
N THR A 198 -8.24 4.91 40.70
CA THR A 198 -9.62 5.02 41.18
C THR A 198 -9.92 3.97 42.25
N ASP A 199 -11.02 4.14 43.00
CA ASP A 199 -11.47 3.16 43.99
C ASP A 199 -11.82 1.79 43.38
N MET A 200 -12.01 1.75 42.04
CA MET A 200 -12.33 0.55 41.28
C MET A 200 -11.11 -0.29 40.89
N GLU A 201 -9.89 0.22 41.08
CA GLU A 201 -8.65 -0.46 40.71
C GLU A 201 -8.54 -1.85 41.35
N LYS A 202 -8.86 -1.94 42.65
CA LYS A 202 -8.77 -3.18 43.44
C LYS A 202 -9.71 -4.29 42.97
N TYR A 203 -10.80 -3.95 42.29
CA TYR A 203 -11.75 -4.95 41.76
C TYR A 203 -11.25 -5.56 40.45
N MET A 204 -10.61 -4.75 39.59
CA MET A 204 -10.10 -5.25 38.31
C MET A 204 -8.72 -5.90 38.42
N TYR A 205 -7.87 -5.41 39.33
CA TYR A 205 -6.46 -5.81 39.44
C TYR A 205 -6.14 -6.47 40.79
N ASN A 206 -7.01 -7.39 41.23
CA ASN A 206 -6.64 -8.35 42.27
C ASN A 206 -5.67 -9.43 41.72
N GLU A 207 -5.02 -10.18 42.61
CA GLU A 207 -4.01 -11.18 42.26
C GLU A 207 -4.51 -12.22 41.24
N SER A 208 -5.74 -12.72 41.43
CA SER A 208 -6.37 -13.70 40.52
C SER A 208 -6.55 -13.13 39.11
N ASN A 209 -7.11 -11.91 39.02
CA ASN A 209 -7.37 -11.25 37.75
C ASN A 209 -6.06 -10.85 37.03
N LEU A 210 -5.01 -10.48 37.78
CA LEU A 210 -3.68 -10.23 37.22
C LEU A 210 -3.10 -11.48 36.54
N ILE A 211 -3.13 -12.63 37.21
CA ILE A 211 -2.66 -13.90 36.65
C ILE A 211 -3.44 -14.25 35.38
N ARG A 212 -4.76 -14.10 35.41
CA ARG A 212 -5.63 -14.37 34.24
C ARG A 212 -5.32 -13.45 33.07
N LEU A 213 -5.12 -12.15 33.31
CA LEU A 213 -4.74 -11.19 32.26
C LEU A 213 -3.35 -11.49 31.68
N LEU A 214 -2.38 -11.87 32.52
CA LEU A 214 -1.05 -12.29 32.05
C LEU A 214 -1.14 -13.52 31.15
N ASN A 215 -1.95 -14.51 31.54
CA ASN A 215 -2.22 -15.68 30.72
C ASN A 215 -2.90 -15.30 29.40
N LEU A 216 -3.90 -14.42 29.43
CA LEU A 216 -4.55 -13.96 28.20
C LEU A 216 -3.56 -13.28 27.27
N VAL A 217 -2.72 -12.40 27.80
CA VAL A 217 -1.68 -11.72 27.04
C VAL A 217 -0.75 -12.73 26.38
N ASN A 218 -0.29 -13.72 27.13
CA ASN A 218 0.63 -14.74 26.62
C ASN A 218 0.06 -15.50 25.41
N HIS A 219 -1.21 -15.90 25.48
CA HIS A 219 -1.87 -16.67 24.41
C HIS A 219 -2.21 -15.84 23.16
N ASN A 220 -2.09 -14.51 23.18
CA ASN A 220 -2.65 -13.63 22.15
C ASN A 220 -1.65 -12.73 21.41
N TRP A 221 -0.35 -12.97 21.54
CA TRP A 221 0.66 -12.21 20.78
C TRP A 221 0.67 -12.49 19.27
N GLU A 222 0.25 -13.69 18.87
CA GLU A 222 0.12 -14.10 17.47
C GLU A 222 -1.35 -14.25 17.04
N ASN A 223 -2.24 -13.48 17.67
CA ASN A 223 -3.67 -13.53 17.37
C ASN A 223 -3.95 -13.21 15.88
N PRO A 224 -4.75 -14.03 15.16
CA PRO A 224 -5.00 -13.85 13.73
C PRO A 224 -5.88 -12.64 13.40
N ILE A 225 -6.58 -12.08 14.39
CA ILE A 225 -7.50 -10.95 14.19
C ILE A 225 -6.69 -9.64 14.17
N THR A 226 -6.83 -8.89 13.07
CA THR A 226 -6.12 -7.62 12.86
C THR A 226 -6.40 -6.62 13.99
N GLY A 227 -5.35 -5.97 14.49
CA GLY A 227 -5.43 -4.98 15.56
C GLY A 227 -5.47 -5.55 16.99
N VAL A 228 -5.80 -6.84 17.19
CA VAL A 228 -5.79 -7.46 18.53
C VAL A 228 -4.40 -7.48 19.14
N ARG A 229 -3.36 -7.74 18.35
CA ARG A 229 -1.96 -7.72 18.83
C ARG A 229 -1.57 -6.37 19.45
N ASP A 230 -1.97 -5.26 18.84
CA ASP A 230 -1.61 -3.92 19.33
C ASP A 230 -2.39 -3.58 20.62
N LEU A 231 -3.64 -4.06 20.72
CA LEU A 231 -4.42 -3.99 21.96
C LEU A 231 -3.81 -4.87 23.06
N ASN A 232 -3.36 -6.08 22.71
CA ASN A 232 -2.69 -7.01 23.62
C ASN A 232 -1.40 -6.41 24.20
N LYS A 233 -0.61 -5.74 23.35
CA LYS A 233 0.54 -4.93 23.78
C LYS A 233 0.14 -3.85 24.78
N GLY A 234 -0.96 -3.12 24.53
CA GLY A 234 -1.47 -2.09 25.45
C GLY A 234 -1.92 -2.66 26.81
N ILE A 235 -2.56 -3.84 26.81
CA ILE A 235 -2.92 -4.57 28.02
C ILE A 235 -1.64 -4.95 28.79
N PHE A 236 -0.65 -5.53 28.11
CA PHE A 236 0.61 -5.93 28.74
C PHE A 236 1.39 -4.75 29.32
N GLN A 237 1.45 -3.61 28.63
CA GLN A 237 2.05 -2.38 29.15
C GLN A 237 1.36 -1.89 30.43
N THR A 238 0.05 -2.06 30.51
CA THR A 238 -0.75 -1.72 31.70
C THR A 238 -0.41 -2.66 32.85
N LEU A 239 -0.32 -3.96 32.59
CA LEU A 239 0.08 -4.97 33.58
C LEU A 239 1.49 -4.69 34.10
N ILE A 240 2.48 -4.49 33.23
CA ILE A 240 3.86 -4.19 33.64
C ILE A 240 3.93 -2.96 34.57
N ARG A 241 3.05 -1.96 34.37
CA ARG A 241 3.04 -0.74 35.18
C ARG A 241 2.56 -0.97 36.63
N ILE A 242 1.67 -1.93 36.85
CA ILE A 242 1.01 -2.16 38.15
C ILE A 242 1.66 -3.28 38.96
N LEU A 243 2.48 -4.13 38.34
CA LEU A 243 3.21 -5.17 39.05
C LEU A 243 4.20 -4.56 40.05
N ASN A 244 4.34 -5.20 41.21
CA ASN A 244 5.45 -4.92 42.11
C ASN A 244 6.77 -5.41 41.50
N ASP A 245 7.89 -4.96 42.06
CA ASP A 245 9.21 -5.26 41.51
C ASP A 245 9.50 -6.78 41.50
N ASP A 246 9.06 -7.52 42.53
CA ASP A 246 9.25 -8.99 42.62
C ASP A 246 8.54 -9.75 41.49
N LEU A 247 7.26 -9.46 41.24
CA LEU A 247 6.50 -10.10 40.15
C LEU A 247 7.00 -9.66 38.78
N TYR A 248 7.44 -8.41 38.64
CA TYR A 248 8.07 -7.93 37.42
C TYR A 248 9.32 -8.76 37.09
N HIS A 249 10.20 -8.99 38.08
CA HIS A 249 11.40 -9.80 37.91
C HIS A 249 11.08 -11.27 37.58
N LEU A 250 10.09 -11.86 38.26
CA LEU A 250 9.65 -13.22 37.98
C LEU A 250 9.14 -13.36 36.53
N ILE A 251 8.29 -12.45 36.08
CA ILE A 251 7.73 -12.47 34.71
C ILE A 251 8.83 -12.25 33.67
N ALA A 252 9.78 -11.36 33.92
CA ALA A 252 10.93 -11.16 33.05
C ALA A 252 11.78 -12.43 32.91
N GLN A 253 11.97 -13.16 34.01
CA GLN A 253 12.68 -14.44 34.02
C GLN A 253 11.91 -15.52 33.25
N GLU A 254 10.60 -15.66 33.48
CA GLU A 254 9.73 -16.60 32.78
C GLU A 254 9.74 -16.38 31.26
N ILE A 255 9.53 -15.14 30.82
CA ILE A 255 9.60 -14.80 29.39
C ILE A 255 11.01 -15.03 28.85
N GLY A 256 12.04 -14.78 29.67
CA GLY A 256 13.44 -15.10 29.35
C GLY A 256 13.66 -16.58 29.01
N ASN A 257 12.91 -17.49 29.63
CA ASN A 257 13.00 -18.94 29.43
C ASN A 257 12.24 -19.46 28.20
N PHE A 258 11.35 -18.65 27.59
CA PHE A 258 10.64 -19.08 26.38
C PHE A 258 11.60 -19.33 25.21
N TYR A 259 11.20 -20.19 24.27
CA TYR A 259 11.93 -20.29 23.00
C TYR A 259 11.82 -18.98 22.21
N TRP A 260 12.80 -18.70 21.34
CA TRP A 260 12.79 -17.49 20.52
C TRP A 260 11.65 -17.53 19.48
N SER A 261 10.60 -16.76 19.75
CA SER A 261 9.39 -16.58 18.94
C SER A 261 9.06 -15.10 18.78
N LYS A 262 8.14 -14.74 17.87
CA LYS A 262 7.71 -13.33 17.73
C LYS A 262 7.13 -12.81 19.05
N ALA A 263 6.32 -13.62 19.73
CA ALA A 263 5.74 -13.30 21.02
C ALA A 263 6.83 -12.94 22.06
N LYS A 264 7.89 -13.75 22.17
CA LYS A 264 9.00 -13.49 23.10
C LYS A 264 9.67 -12.14 22.83
N TYR A 265 10.01 -11.83 21.57
CA TYR A 265 10.64 -10.54 21.24
C TYR A 265 9.73 -9.35 21.58
N LEU A 266 8.43 -9.45 21.27
CA LEU A 266 7.46 -8.38 21.52
C LEU A 266 7.17 -8.20 23.01
N MET A 267 7.15 -9.28 23.80
CA MET A 267 7.04 -9.16 25.25
C MET A 267 8.30 -8.53 25.85
N LEU A 268 9.48 -9.02 25.46
CA LEU A 268 10.74 -8.49 25.95
C LEU A 268 10.93 -7.02 25.59
N SER A 269 10.43 -6.55 24.42
CA SER A 269 10.48 -5.13 24.08
C SER A 269 9.74 -4.27 25.10
N GLU A 270 8.57 -4.72 25.59
CA GLU A 270 7.82 -3.96 26.60
C GLU A 270 8.48 -4.02 27.99
N ILE A 271 9.05 -5.17 28.35
CA ILE A 271 9.83 -5.31 29.60
C ILE A 271 11.05 -4.38 29.56
N ILE A 272 11.83 -4.40 28.48
CA ILE A 272 13.04 -3.59 28.35
C ILE A 272 12.73 -2.10 28.42
N VAL A 273 11.63 -1.63 27.84
CA VAL A 273 11.21 -0.22 27.90
C VAL A 273 10.96 0.25 29.35
N LYS A 274 10.56 -0.65 30.24
CA LYS A 274 10.28 -0.34 31.65
C LYS A 274 11.42 -0.68 32.61
N TYR A 275 12.46 -1.36 32.12
CA TYR A 275 13.61 -1.72 32.92
C TYR A 275 14.38 -0.47 33.39
N LYS A 276 14.63 -0.38 34.70
CA LYS A 276 15.31 0.75 35.36
C LYS A 276 16.80 0.51 35.63
N GLY A 277 17.27 -0.74 35.49
CA GLY A 277 18.65 -1.13 35.79
C GLY A 277 19.59 -0.92 34.59
N ASP A 278 20.84 -1.36 34.76
CA ASP A 278 21.82 -1.38 33.66
C ASP A 278 21.43 -2.43 32.61
N ILE A 279 20.93 -1.95 31.46
CA ILE A 279 20.52 -2.80 30.35
C ILE A 279 21.68 -3.64 29.81
N THR A 280 22.93 -3.15 29.91
CA THR A 280 24.10 -3.88 29.41
C THR A 280 24.39 -5.12 30.26
N ALA A 281 24.24 -5.01 31.57
CA ALA A 281 24.35 -6.14 32.49
C ALA A 281 23.20 -7.14 32.28
N ALA A 282 21.96 -6.67 32.16
CA ALA A 282 20.79 -7.51 31.92
C ALA A 282 20.88 -8.28 30.59
N PHE A 283 21.45 -7.67 29.56
CA PHE A 283 21.61 -8.30 28.25
C PHE A 283 22.55 -9.50 28.27
N VAL A 284 23.60 -9.44 29.11
CA VAL A 284 24.57 -10.52 29.31
C VAL A 284 23.97 -11.63 30.18
N VAL A 285 23.42 -11.28 31.35
CA VAL A 285 22.88 -12.25 32.32
C VAL A 285 21.75 -13.09 31.71
N ASN A 286 20.87 -12.47 30.92
CA ASN A 286 19.73 -13.17 30.33
C ASN A 286 20.02 -13.78 28.94
N ASN A 287 21.27 -13.74 28.47
CA ASN A 287 21.68 -14.29 27.17
C ASN A 287 20.81 -13.81 25.98
N TRP A 288 20.41 -12.54 25.99
CA TRP A 288 19.56 -11.96 24.94
C TRP A 288 20.31 -11.74 23.62
N ARG A 289 21.65 -11.62 23.69
CA ARG A 289 22.56 -11.44 22.55
C ARG A 289 22.30 -12.43 21.42
N ASN A 290 22.43 -13.72 21.72
CA ASN A 290 22.30 -14.78 20.72
C ASN A 290 20.90 -14.79 20.08
N GLY A 291 19.86 -14.60 20.89
CA GLY A 291 18.49 -14.52 20.39
C GLY A 291 18.28 -13.39 19.40
N LEU A 292 18.75 -12.20 19.75
CA LEU A 292 18.56 -11.01 18.96
C LEU A 292 19.36 -11.07 17.65
N ILE A 293 20.62 -11.52 17.69
CA ILE A 293 21.45 -11.74 16.50
C ILE A 293 20.89 -12.83 15.59
N ASN A 294 20.40 -13.93 16.15
CA ASN A 294 19.75 -14.99 15.37
C ASN A 294 18.47 -14.53 14.66
N SER A 295 17.79 -13.49 15.17
CA SER A 295 16.62 -12.92 14.50
C SER A 295 16.95 -12.35 13.12
N LEU A 296 18.17 -11.80 12.93
CA LEU A 296 18.62 -11.25 11.66
C LEU A 296 18.81 -12.34 10.60
N HIS A 297 19.08 -13.58 11.02
CA HIS A 297 19.20 -14.74 10.14
C HIS A 297 17.85 -15.34 9.74
N LYS A 298 16.75 -14.96 10.42
CA LYS A 298 15.41 -15.53 10.23
C LYS A 298 14.41 -14.46 9.77
N PRO A 299 14.09 -14.38 8.45
CA PRO A 299 13.17 -13.37 7.92
C PRO A 299 11.79 -13.32 8.60
N GLY A 300 11.30 -14.45 9.12
CA GLY A 300 10.03 -14.49 9.86
C GLY A 300 10.08 -13.83 11.25
N LEU A 301 11.27 -13.61 11.81
CA LEU A 301 11.46 -13.05 13.17
C LEU A 301 12.09 -11.66 13.16
N VAL A 302 12.74 -11.24 12.08
CA VAL A 302 13.50 -9.98 12.00
C VAL A 302 12.71 -8.74 12.43
N SER A 303 11.42 -8.64 12.06
CA SER A 303 10.60 -7.49 12.43
C SER A 303 10.35 -7.42 13.95
N ALA A 304 10.02 -8.54 14.58
CA ALA A 304 9.81 -8.59 16.03
C ALA A 304 11.15 -8.42 16.78
N GLY A 305 12.23 -9.01 16.25
CA GLY A 305 13.59 -8.78 16.74
C GLY A 305 14.01 -7.31 16.64
N ALA A 306 13.60 -6.60 15.59
CA ALA A 306 13.85 -5.16 15.46
C ALA A 306 13.13 -4.34 16.55
N ASP A 307 11.90 -4.69 16.93
CA ASP A 307 11.20 -4.02 18.03
C ASP A 307 11.95 -4.17 19.36
N MET A 308 12.42 -5.39 19.66
CA MET A 308 13.29 -5.63 20.82
C MET A 308 14.61 -4.86 20.73
N TYR A 309 15.24 -4.84 19.55
CA TYR A 309 16.46 -4.08 19.31
C TYR A 309 16.25 -2.58 19.56
N PHE A 310 15.15 -2.00 19.08
CA PHE A 310 14.85 -0.58 19.30
C PHE A 310 14.59 -0.27 20.78
N ALA A 311 13.92 -1.16 21.52
CA ALA A 311 13.77 -1.03 22.95
C ALA A 311 15.13 -0.96 23.67
N ILE A 312 16.07 -1.84 23.32
CA ILE A 312 17.43 -1.83 23.87
C ILE A 312 18.17 -0.57 23.44
N LEU A 313 18.17 -0.26 22.14
CA LEU A 313 18.84 0.90 21.57
C LEU A 313 18.40 2.18 22.27
N ASN A 314 17.11 2.32 22.60
CA ASN A 314 16.58 3.47 23.32
C ASN A 314 17.10 3.58 24.77
N GLN A 315 17.39 2.47 25.43
CA GLN A 315 17.97 2.43 26.79
C GLN A 315 19.47 2.73 26.82
N LEU A 316 20.21 2.51 25.73
CA LEU A 316 21.64 2.84 25.66
C LEU A 316 21.86 4.36 25.72
N THR A 317 22.77 4.82 26.56
CA THR A 317 23.08 6.25 26.70
C THR A 317 24.33 6.67 25.95
N ALA A 318 25.26 5.73 25.70
CA ALA A 318 26.53 5.99 25.05
C ALA A 318 26.86 4.96 23.95
N GLU A 319 27.68 5.37 23.00
CA GLU A 319 28.18 4.54 21.89
C GLU A 319 28.97 3.33 22.38
N ASP A 320 29.83 3.49 23.39
CA ASP A 320 30.68 2.41 23.91
C ASP A 320 29.86 1.23 24.45
N GLN A 321 28.67 1.51 24.99
CA GLN A 321 27.74 0.46 25.44
C GLN A 321 27.23 -0.35 24.25
N TRP A 322 26.91 0.30 23.13
CA TRP A 322 26.52 -0.39 21.90
C TRP A 322 27.68 -1.23 21.38
N CYS A 323 28.89 -0.67 21.35
CA CYS A 323 30.09 -1.38 20.90
C CYS A 323 30.34 -2.66 21.72
N LYS A 324 30.27 -2.54 23.05
CA LYS A 324 30.45 -3.68 23.97
C LYS A 324 29.45 -4.81 23.73
N ILE A 325 28.23 -4.48 23.33
CA ILE A 325 27.16 -5.47 23.15
C ILE A 325 27.16 -6.08 21.75
N PHE A 326 27.27 -5.24 20.71
CA PHE A 326 26.88 -5.62 19.35
C PHE A 326 28.02 -5.62 18.34
N LEU A 327 29.13 -4.88 18.57
CA LEU A 327 30.12 -4.62 17.52
C LEU A 327 30.67 -5.90 16.89
N CYS A 328 31.12 -6.86 17.71
CA CYS A 328 31.67 -8.12 17.20
C CYS A 328 30.67 -8.89 16.34
N ASP A 329 29.44 -9.11 16.82
CA ASP A 329 28.43 -9.87 16.06
C ASP A 329 28.04 -9.15 14.77
N ILE A 330 27.97 -7.83 14.80
CA ILE A 330 27.62 -7.05 13.61
C ILE A 330 28.74 -7.12 12.57
N LEU A 331 30.02 -7.08 12.98
CA LEU A 331 31.14 -7.30 12.07
C LEU A 331 31.11 -8.71 11.47
N GLU A 332 30.79 -9.73 12.27
CA GLU A 332 30.61 -11.11 11.80
C GLU A 332 29.43 -11.23 10.81
N ILE A 333 28.30 -10.56 11.06
CA ILE A 333 27.17 -10.54 10.11
C ILE A 333 27.59 -9.87 8.80
N LEU A 334 28.21 -8.70 8.87
CA LEU A 334 28.60 -7.90 7.70
C LEU A 334 29.66 -8.60 6.83
N THR A 335 30.48 -9.47 7.44
CA THR A 335 31.48 -10.30 6.76
C THR A 335 31.04 -11.76 6.60
N GLY A 336 29.78 -12.06 6.92
CA GLY A 336 29.21 -13.39 6.91
C GLY A 336 28.86 -13.90 5.51
N SER A 337 28.63 -15.20 5.39
CA SER A 337 28.27 -15.87 4.14
C SER A 337 26.78 -15.79 3.79
N ILE A 338 25.94 -15.20 4.65
CA ILE A 338 24.48 -15.14 4.49
C ILE A 338 24.07 -13.71 4.13
N PRO A 339 23.87 -13.38 2.83
CA PRO A 339 23.54 -12.01 2.39
C PRO A 339 22.26 -11.48 3.03
N LYS A 340 21.32 -12.37 3.34
CA LYS A 340 20.04 -11.98 3.95
C LYS A 340 20.19 -11.40 5.35
N ALA A 341 21.16 -11.88 6.14
CA ALA A 341 21.44 -11.33 7.46
C ALA A 341 21.98 -9.90 7.37
N ILE A 342 22.87 -9.65 6.40
CA ILE A 342 23.40 -8.31 6.07
C ILE A 342 22.27 -7.36 5.66
N GLU A 343 21.41 -7.80 4.75
CA GLU A 343 20.23 -7.01 4.33
C GLU A 343 19.29 -6.72 5.50
N ASN A 344 19.04 -7.70 6.35
CA ASN A 344 18.16 -7.57 7.50
C ASN A 344 18.75 -6.58 8.52
N PHE A 345 20.03 -6.67 8.83
CA PHE A 345 20.72 -5.68 9.66
C PHE A 345 20.65 -4.27 9.04
N SER A 346 21.01 -4.15 7.76
CA SER A 346 21.03 -2.86 7.03
C SER A 346 19.64 -2.19 7.02
N ASN A 347 18.58 -2.95 6.78
CA ASN A 347 17.23 -2.41 6.63
C ASN A 347 16.51 -2.18 7.96
N TYR A 348 16.72 -3.03 8.97
CA TYR A 348 15.98 -2.95 10.23
C TYR A 348 16.75 -2.23 11.34
N TRP A 349 18.06 -2.46 11.50
CA TRP A 349 18.80 -1.94 12.65
C TRP A 349 19.64 -0.72 12.28
N CYS A 350 20.42 -0.80 11.20
CA CYS A 350 21.49 0.15 10.87
C CYS A 350 21.03 1.62 10.84
N ILE A 351 19.89 1.94 10.19
CA ILE A 351 19.38 3.31 10.14
C ILE A 351 19.09 3.86 11.54
N ALA A 352 18.43 3.09 12.41
CA ALA A 352 18.10 3.53 13.76
C ALA A 352 19.37 3.71 14.62
N THR A 353 20.32 2.78 14.48
CA THR A 353 21.63 2.84 15.14
C THR A 353 22.37 4.13 14.79
N LEU A 354 22.54 4.40 13.49
CA LEU A 354 23.30 5.55 13.01
C LEU A 354 22.59 6.89 13.25
N LYS A 355 21.25 6.89 13.34
CA LYS A 355 20.50 8.07 13.78
C LYS A 355 20.79 8.43 15.24
N LYS A 356 20.92 7.42 16.11
CA LYS A 356 21.18 7.64 17.54
C LYS A 356 22.66 7.91 17.82
N PHE A 357 23.55 7.15 17.19
CA PHE A 357 25.00 7.26 17.36
C PHE A 357 25.70 7.34 15.98
N PRO A 358 25.81 8.53 15.38
CA PRO A 358 26.39 8.70 14.03
C PRO A 358 27.86 8.28 13.91
N SER A 359 28.65 8.41 14.99
CA SER A 359 30.07 8.06 15.06
C SER A 359 30.35 6.57 14.86
N LEU A 360 29.38 5.70 15.17
CA LEU A 360 29.48 4.26 14.94
C LEU A 360 29.75 3.88 13.48
N LEU A 361 29.39 4.74 12.53
CA LEU A 361 29.72 4.52 11.13
C LEU A 361 31.22 4.31 10.95
N LYS A 362 32.05 5.18 11.55
CA LYS A 362 33.49 5.09 11.45
C LYS A 362 34.01 3.85 12.19
N VAL A 363 33.51 3.61 13.41
CA VAL A 363 33.92 2.46 14.22
C VAL A 363 33.68 1.13 13.51
N ILE A 364 32.52 0.95 12.88
CA ILE A 364 32.19 -0.28 12.17
C ILE A 364 33.02 -0.41 10.89
N LEU A 365 33.22 0.69 10.13
CA LEU A 365 34.07 0.66 8.93
C LEU A 365 35.53 0.33 9.26
N ASP A 366 36.10 0.96 10.29
CA ASP A 366 37.46 0.68 10.77
C ASP A 366 37.59 -0.77 11.27
N GLY A 367 36.53 -1.34 11.87
CA GLY A 367 36.47 -2.75 12.25
C GLY A 367 36.43 -3.70 11.05
N LEU A 368 35.68 -3.35 10.00
CA LEU A 368 35.67 -4.11 8.73
C LEU A 368 37.02 -4.04 8.00
N ASP A 369 37.78 -2.96 8.19
CA ASP A 369 39.09 -2.80 7.55
C ASP A 369 40.11 -3.85 7.99
N GLN A 370 39.92 -4.47 9.16
CA GLN A 370 40.79 -5.52 9.71
C GLN A 370 40.57 -6.89 9.06
N TYR A 371 39.51 -7.09 8.28
CA TYR A 371 39.20 -8.37 7.64
C TYR A 371 39.91 -8.52 6.28
N GLN A 372 40.41 -9.73 6.02
CA GLN A 372 41.19 -10.04 4.80
C GLN A 372 40.34 -10.26 3.54
N ASP A 373 39.10 -10.71 3.69
CA ASP A 373 38.18 -11.01 2.57
C ASP A 373 37.63 -9.71 1.97
N LEU A 374 38.29 -9.24 0.91
CA LEU A 374 37.99 -7.97 0.25
C LEU A 374 36.57 -7.91 -0.33
N GLU A 375 36.02 -9.03 -0.81
CA GLU A 375 34.68 -9.05 -1.42
C GLU A 375 33.59 -8.88 -0.36
N LYS A 376 33.68 -9.64 0.73
CA LYS A 376 32.70 -9.53 1.83
C LYS A 376 32.81 -8.19 2.54
N LYS A 377 34.04 -7.72 2.75
CA LYS A 377 34.32 -6.37 3.25
C LYS A 377 33.65 -5.30 2.39
N LEU A 378 33.85 -5.35 1.07
CA LEU A 378 33.22 -4.39 0.15
C LEU A 378 31.69 -4.45 0.25
N TYR A 379 31.10 -5.65 0.23
CA TYR A 379 29.65 -5.82 0.29
C TYR A 379 29.04 -5.29 1.60
N GLY A 380 29.63 -5.64 2.75
CA GLY A 380 29.23 -5.15 4.07
C GLY A 380 29.36 -3.63 4.20
N SER A 381 30.50 -3.08 3.77
CA SER A 381 30.75 -1.63 3.79
C SER A 381 29.76 -0.86 2.91
N LEU A 382 29.42 -1.35 1.72
CA LEU A 382 28.44 -0.70 0.85
C LEU A 382 27.03 -0.70 1.45
N HIS A 383 26.65 -1.76 2.19
CA HIS A 383 25.38 -1.77 2.93
C HIS A 383 25.33 -0.71 4.02
N LEU A 384 26.43 -0.52 4.77
CA LEU A 384 26.53 0.55 5.77
C LEU A 384 26.50 1.93 5.13
N LEU A 385 27.36 2.16 4.13
CA LEU A 385 27.48 3.43 3.43
C LEU A 385 26.17 3.83 2.77
N LYS A 386 25.40 2.88 2.22
CA LYS A 386 24.06 3.14 1.68
C LYS A 386 23.13 3.76 2.72
N GLN A 387 23.05 3.19 3.92
CA GLN A 387 22.14 3.69 4.96
C GLN A 387 22.66 4.99 5.57
N ALA A 388 23.96 5.09 5.80
CA ALA A 388 24.61 6.32 6.25
C ALA A 388 24.40 7.48 5.26
N ASN A 389 24.48 7.20 3.96
CA ASN A 389 24.26 8.20 2.91
C ASN A 389 22.79 8.68 2.89
N LYS A 390 21.81 7.82 3.21
CA LYS A 390 20.41 8.26 3.40
C LYS A 390 20.24 9.24 4.56
N LEU A 391 21.08 9.13 5.59
CA LEU A 391 21.09 10.03 6.75
C LEU A 391 21.95 11.29 6.55
N GLY A 392 22.66 11.40 5.42
CA GLY A 392 23.57 12.53 5.18
C GLY A 392 24.87 12.46 5.98
N LEU A 393 25.24 11.28 6.48
CA LEU A 393 26.47 11.07 7.27
C LEU A 393 27.71 10.81 6.40
N VAL A 394 27.51 10.55 5.10
CA VAL A 394 28.59 10.28 4.15
C VAL A 394 28.93 11.56 3.40
N THR A 395 30.19 11.98 3.49
CA THR A 395 30.72 13.04 2.63
C THR A 395 31.33 12.40 1.39
N LYS A 396 30.84 12.83 0.21
CA LYS A 396 31.34 12.36 -1.09
C LYS A 396 32.04 13.50 -1.80
N ASN A 397 33.32 13.34 -2.09
CA ASN A 397 34.11 14.28 -2.85
C ASN A 397 34.59 13.65 -4.16
N TRP A 398 33.80 13.87 -5.21
CA TRP A 398 34.08 13.42 -6.57
C TRP A 398 35.07 14.31 -7.33
N ASN A 399 35.78 15.20 -6.64
CA ASN A 399 36.53 16.31 -7.24
C ASN A 399 38.04 16.21 -7.08
N THR A 400 38.56 15.16 -6.44
CA THR A 400 39.98 15.00 -6.16
C THR A 400 40.61 13.99 -7.10
N VAL A 401 41.88 14.22 -7.44
CA VAL A 401 42.73 13.24 -8.16
C VAL A 401 42.91 11.98 -7.30
N GLU A 402 42.83 12.14 -5.97
CA GLU A 402 42.89 11.06 -4.99
C GLU A 402 41.52 10.85 -4.35
N PHE A 403 40.87 9.74 -4.69
CA PHE A 403 39.63 9.31 -4.06
C PHE A 403 39.89 8.85 -2.62
N LYS A 404 39.00 9.20 -1.68
CA LYS A 404 39.06 8.66 -0.32
C LYS A 404 38.43 7.27 -0.28
N THR A 405 38.48 6.62 0.87
CA THR A 405 38.01 5.25 1.10
C THR A 405 36.57 5.02 0.61
N THR A 406 35.66 5.98 0.83
CA THR A 406 34.26 5.86 0.41
C THR A 406 34.12 5.86 -1.11
N GLU A 407 34.71 6.83 -1.80
CA GLU A 407 34.63 6.94 -3.26
C GLU A 407 35.30 5.72 -3.91
N PHE A 408 36.43 5.28 -3.38
CA PHE A 408 37.12 4.08 -3.84
C PHE A 408 36.21 2.83 -3.77
N MET A 409 35.58 2.58 -2.61
CA MET A 409 34.64 1.47 -2.45
C MET A 409 33.45 1.57 -3.42
N VAL A 410 32.88 2.76 -3.60
CA VAL A 410 31.75 2.97 -4.51
C VAL A 410 32.15 2.73 -5.97
N LEU A 411 33.32 3.23 -6.40
CA LEU A 411 33.83 3.02 -7.75
C LEU A 411 34.08 1.54 -8.04
N HIS A 412 34.72 0.82 -7.11
CA HIS A 412 34.88 -0.64 -7.20
C HIS A 412 33.54 -1.36 -7.25
N GLY A 413 32.55 -0.91 -6.48
CA GLY A 413 31.22 -1.51 -6.45
C GLY A 413 30.43 -1.31 -7.75
N ILE A 414 30.59 -0.17 -8.42
CA ILE A 414 29.86 0.20 -9.65
C ILE A 414 30.18 -0.72 -10.83
N GLU A 415 31.42 -1.22 -10.91
CA GLU A 415 31.90 -2.09 -11.99
C GLU A 415 31.94 -3.57 -11.59
N HIS A 416 31.44 -3.90 -10.40
CA HIS A 416 31.52 -5.24 -9.84
C HIS A 416 30.72 -6.28 -10.64
N CYS A 417 31.21 -7.53 -10.71
CA CYS A 417 30.53 -8.61 -11.44
C CYS A 417 29.13 -8.91 -10.85
N ASN A 418 29.03 -8.97 -9.52
CA ASN A 418 27.78 -9.18 -8.78
C ASN A 418 26.79 -7.99 -8.96
N PRO A 419 25.57 -8.22 -9.51
CA PRO A 419 24.53 -7.20 -9.64
C PRO A 419 24.15 -6.50 -8.34
N TYR A 420 24.10 -7.22 -7.23
CA TYR A 420 23.68 -6.64 -5.94
C TYR A 420 24.69 -5.62 -5.40
N VAL A 421 25.99 -5.87 -5.60
CA VAL A 421 27.06 -4.92 -5.26
C VAL A 421 26.91 -3.65 -6.09
N ARG A 422 26.70 -3.80 -7.41
CA ARG A 422 26.45 -2.68 -8.33
C ARG A 422 25.24 -1.85 -7.94
N MET A 423 24.17 -2.48 -7.49
CA MET A 423 22.96 -1.77 -7.05
C MET A 423 23.24 -0.87 -5.84
N LEU A 424 23.94 -1.40 -4.82
CA LEU A 424 24.28 -0.66 -3.61
C LEU A 424 25.15 0.56 -3.92
N ALA A 425 26.21 0.35 -4.70
CA ALA A 425 27.14 1.41 -5.07
C ALA A 425 26.44 2.51 -5.89
N PHE A 426 25.57 2.14 -6.83
CA PHE A 426 24.83 3.12 -7.64
C PHE A 426 23.79 3.92 -6.83
N GLU A 427 23.13 3.28 -5.86
CA GLU A 427 22.23 3.98 -4.93
C GLU A 427 22.98 5.04 -4.09
N ILE A 428 24.22 4.74 -3.67
CA ILE A 428 25.09 5.70 -2.97
C ILE A 428 25.43 6.91 -3.87
N VAL A 429 25.74 6.68 -5.15
CA VAL A 429 25.99 7.79 -6.10
C VAL A 429 24.75 8.67 -6.26
N CYS A 430 23.59 8.06 -6.50
CA CYS A 430 22.35 8.76 -6.84
C CYS A 430 21.73 9.59 -5.70
N ILE A 431 22.03 9.27 -4.44
CA ILE A 431 21.51 10.02 -3.29
C ILE A 431 22.53 11.07 -2.86
N SER A 432 22.12 12.34 -2.85
CA SER A 432 22.94 13.46 -2.36
C SER A 432 22.12 14.38 -1.46
N HIS A 433 22.80 14.98 -0.48
CA HIS A 433 22.24 16.00 0.41
C HIS A 433 22.83 17.39 0.19
N SER A 434 23.69 17.53 -0.84
CA SER A 434 24.25 18.81 -1.24
C SER A 434 23.15 19.77 -1.70
N LYS A 435 23.35 21.07 -1.50
CA LYS A 435 22.52 22.15 -2.07
C LYS A 435 23.07 22.67 -3.40
N LEU A 436 24.17 22.10 -3.88
CA LEU A 436 24.87 22.49 -5.10
C LEU A 436 24.61 21.47 -6.21
N LEU A 437 24.67 21.92 -7.46
CA LEU A 437 24.62 21.02 -8.61
C LEU A 437 25.81 20.06 -8.61
N PRO A 438 25.61 18.81 -9.06
CA PRO A 438 26.70 17.86 -9.31
C PRO A 438 27.75 18.40 -10.28
N LYS A 439 28.97 17.87 -10.15
CA LYS A 439 30.03 18.11 -11.13
C LYS A 439 29.98 17.09 -12.27
N GLN A 440 30.77 17.35 -13.34
CA GLN A 440 30.82 16.52 -14.54
C GLN A 440 31.04 15.03 -14.24
N PHE A 441 31.98 14.70 -13.35
CA PHE A 441 32.32 13.31 -13.03
C PHE A 441 31.13 12.51 -12.47
N GLU A 442 30.29 13.12 -11.63
CA GLU A 442 29.09 12.46 -11.09
C GLU A 442 28.08 12.15 -12.20
N TYR A 443 27.89 13.09 -13.13
CA TYR A 443 27.03 12.86 -14.30
C TYR A 443 27.59 11.75 -15.18
N ASP A 444 28.90 11.72 -15.42
CA ASP A 444 29.55 10.70 -16.23
C ASP A 444 29.45 9.31 -15.60
N LEU A 445 29.59 9.21 -14.27
CA LEU A 445 29.35 7.96 -13.54
C LEU A 445 27.93 7.43 -13.74
N ILE A 446 26.93 8.32 -13.66
CA ILE A 446 25.53 7.94 -13.86
C ILE A 446 25.29 7.45 -15.29
N LEU A 447 25.78 8.19 -16.29
CA LEU A 447 25.64 7.82 -17.70
C LEU A 447 26.35 6.51 -18.01
N LYS A 448 27.59 6.32 -17.52
CA LYS A 448 28.37 5.10 -17.70
C LYS A 448 27.67 3.90 -17.05
N TYR A 449 27.13 4.06 -15.84
CA TYR A 449 26.38 3.00 -15.18
C TYR A 449 25.15 2.60 -15.98
N ILE A 450 24.36 3.57 -16.46
CA ILE A 450 23.18 3.29 -17.28
C ILE A 450 23.59 2.53 -18.54
N HIS A 451 24.62 3.01 -19.24
CA HIS A 451 25.11 2.38 -20.47
C HIS A 451 25.50 0.91 -20.26
N ASN A 452 26.25 0.63 -19.19
CA ASN A 452 26.78 -0.70 -18.90
C ASN A 452 25.69 -1.69 -18.42
N ASN A 453 24.57 -1.19 -17.87
CA ASN A 453 23.57 -2.05 -17.22
C ASN A 453 22.23 -2.13 -17.98
N ILE A 454 22.03 -1.34 -19.04
CA ILE A 454 20.77 -1.30 -19.79
C ILE A 454 20.37 -2.65 -20.39
N ASN A 455 21.35 -3.46 -20.79
CA ASN A 455 21.16 -4.78 -21.39
C ASN A 455 21.19 -5.93 -20.38
N SER A 456 21.26 -5.65 -19.07
CA SER A 456 21.39 -6.71 -18.08
C SER A 456 20.16 -7.62 -18.04
N ASP A 457 20.39 -8.93 -17.99
CA ASP A 457 19.33 -9.93 -17.80
C ASP A 457 18.74 -9.90 -16.39
N SER A 458 19.42 -9.29 -15.43
CA SER A 458 18.87 -9.09 -14.08
C SER A 458 17.82 -7.99 -14.08
N THR A 459 16.55 -8.39 -14.11
CA THR A 459 15.42 -7.46 -13.95
C THR A 459 15.52 -6.68 -12.64
N VAL A 460 16.02 -7.29 -11.56
CA VAL A 460 16.21 -6.62 -10.26
C VAL A 460 17.22 -5.47 -10.37
N LEU A 461 18.34 -5.68 -11.06
CA LEU A 461 19.35 -4.64 -11.31
C LEU A 461 18.76 -3.49 -12.14
N ARG A 462 18.04 -3.81 -13.21
CA ARG A 462 17.42 -2.80 -14.09
C ARG A 462 16.37 -1.98 -13.33
N LEU A 463 15.53 -2.60 -12.51
CA LEU A 463 14.55 -1.89 -11.68
C LEU A 463 15.22 -1.01 -10.63
N SER A 464 16.27 -1.49 -9.97
CA SER A 464 17.06 -0.69 -9.02
C SER A 464 17.71 0.51 -9.69
N MET A 465 18.28 0.33 -10.88
CA MET A 465 18.87 1.41 -11.68
C MET A 465 17.83 2.50 -11.98
N LEU A 466 16.63 2.12 -12.46
CA LEU A 466 15.55 3.06 -12.74
C LEU A 466 15.10 3.81 -11.48
N SER A 467 14.98 3.11 -10.35
CA SER A 467 14.59 3.71 -9.06
C SER A 467 15.63 4.71 -8.55
N SER A 468 16.91 4.35 -8.61
CA SER A 468 18.01 5.23 -8.20
C SER A 468 18.12 6.45 -9.12
N LEU A 469 18.02 6.27 -10.45
CA LEU A 469 18.01 7.37 -11.41
C LEU A 469 16.84 8.33 -11.16
N LYS A 470 15.64 7.81 -10.93
CA LYS A 470 14.46 8.63 -10.59
C LYS A 470 14.68 9.46 -9.33
N SER A 471 15.30 8.86 -8.31
CA SER A 471 15.63 9.54 -7.06
C SER A 471 16.64 10.68 -7.29
N PHE A 472 17.69 10.40 -8.06
CA PHE A 472 18.70 11.40 -8.45
C PHE A 472 18.08 12.57 -9.23
N LEU A 473 17.28 12.28 -10.26
CA LEU A 473 16.64 13.33 -11.07
C LEU A 473 15.64 14.16 -10.28
N THR A 474 14.89 13.55 -9.35
CA THR A 474 13.97 14.28 -8.46
C THR A 474 14.72 15.26 -7.55
N TRP A 475 15.85 14.82 -6.98
CA TRP A 475 16.74 15.69 -6.20
C TRP A 475 17.34 16.80 -7.07
N LEU A 476 17.83 16.46 -8.27
CA LEU A 476 18.44 17.41 -9.21
C LEU A 476 17.44 18.50 -9.62
N HIS A 477 16.19 18.13 -9.91
CA HIS A 477 15.12 19.09 -10.22
C HIS A 477 14.83 20.00 -9.01
N THR A 478 14.80 19.44 -7.80
CA THR A 478 14.58 20.23 -6.59
C THR A 478 15.68 21.27 -6.39
N ILE A 479 16.95 20.91 -6.64
CA ILE A 479 18.07 21.84 -6.59
C ILE A 479 17.92 22.91 -7.67
N PHE A 480 17.70 22.51 -8.91
CA PHE A 480 17.58 23.44 -10.04
C PHE A 480 16.54 24.54 -9.78
N ILE A 481 15.36 24.20 -9.26
CA ILE A 481 14.31 25.16 -8.91
C ILE A 481 14.78 26.17 -7.84
N ASN A 482 15.65 25.75 -6.93
CA ASN A 482 16.15 26.57 -5.84
C ASN A 482 17.41 27.39 -6.20
N ILE A 483 17.99 27.20 -7.39
CA ILE A 483 19.13 28.00 -7.84
C ILE A 483 18.64 29.39 -8.26
N HIS A 484 19.11 30.42 -7.56
CA HIS A 484 18.95 31.80 -7.99
C HIS A 484 19.93 32.08 -9.15
N LYS A 485 19.47 32.80 -10.18
CA LYS A 485 20.14 33.01 -11.49
C LYS A 485 21.59 33.56 -11.43
N SER A 486 22.13 33.94 -10.27
CA SER A 486 23.32 34.79 -10.17
C SER A 486 24.68 34.10 -10.00
N GLU A 487 24.81 32.78 -9.73
CA GLU A 487 26.12 32.28 -9.20
C GLU A 487 26.79 31.01 -9.79
N GLN A 488 26.28 30.29 -10.80
CA GLN A 488 26.93 29.01 -11.21
C GLN A 488 26.91 28.67 -12.72
N ASN A 489 27.56 29.49 -13.56
CA ASN A 489 27.62 29.26 -15.01
C ASN A 489 28.29 27.93 -15.42
N SER A 490 29.37 27.49 -14.75
CA SER A 490 30.06 26.24 -15.10
C SER A 490 29.26 24.98 -14.75
N ASN A 491 28.66 24.92 -13.56
CA ASN A 491 27.82 23.78 -13.15
C ASN A 491 26.54 23.67 -13.99
N MET A 492 25.99 24.80 -14.43
CA MET A 492 24.85 24.81 -15.35
C MET A 492 25.23 24.20 -16.72
N LYS A 493 26.44 24.48 -17.22
CA LYS A 493 26.94 23.85 -18.45
C LYS A 493 27.04 22.32 -18.32
N HIS A 494 27.52 21.82 -17.19
CA HIS A 494 27.57 20.37 -16.91
C HIS A 494 26.19 19.74 -16.85
N LEU A 495 25.22 20.43 -16.22
CA LEU A 495 23.82 20.01 -16.17
C LEU A 495 23.19 19.90 -17.56
N LEU A 496 23.38 20.92 -18.41
CA LEU A 496 22.90 20.92 -19.80
C LEU A 496 23.55 19.79 -20.61
N ASN A 497 24.85 19.56 -20.42
CA ASN A 497 25.57 18.46 -21.08
C ASN A 497 25.02 17.09 -20.66
N PHE A 498 24.78 16.88 -19.35
CA PHE A 498 24.17 15.64 -18.84
C PHE A 498 22.81 15.36 -19.49
N PHE A 499 21.92 16.36 -19.53
CA PHE A 499 20.61 16.18 -20.16
C PHE A 499 20.70 16.00 -21.67
N THR A 500 21.70 16.59 -22.34
CA THR A 500 21.94 16.34 -23.77
C THR A 500 22.36 14.89 -23.99
N ASN A 501 23.31 14.40 -23.18
CA ASN A 501 23.83 13.04 -23.29
C ASN A 501 22.79 11.95 -22.96
N ILE A 502 21.95 12.15 -21.94
CA ILE A 502 20.90 11.18 -21.60
C ILE A 502 19.81 11.12 -22.67
N GLN A 503 19.44 12.26 -23.27
CA GLN A 503 18.49 12.30 -24.39
C GLN A 503 19.07 11.58 -25.61
N GLN A 504 20.32 11.86 -25.97
CA GLN A 504 21.00 11.16 -27.07
C GLN A 504 21.11 9.65 -26.80
N PHE A 505 21.40 9.24 -25.57
CA PHE A 505 21.41 7.84 -25.18
C PHE A 505 20.04 7.16 -25.38
N ILE A 506 18.95 7.84 -25.00
CA ILE A 506 17.57 7.35 -25.23
C ILE A 506 17.32 7.18 -26.73
N ILE A 507 17.60 8.21 -27.54
CA ILE A 507 17.39 8.21 -28.99
C ILE A 507 18.16 7.07 -29.67
N ASN A 508 19.40 6.82 -29.24
CA ASN A 508 20.27 5.79 -29.80
C ASN A 508 19.88 4.37 -29.34
N SER A 509 19.23 4.25 -28.17
CA SER A 509 18.89 2.95 -27.58
C SER A 509 17.50 2.46 -27.98
N LEU A 510 16.60 3.35 -28.38
CA LEU A 510 15.27 3.02 -28.88
C LEU A 510 15.33 2.67 -30.37
N ASN A 511 15.51 1.38 -30.65
CA ASN A 511 15.42 0.81 -32.00
C ASN A 511 14.44 -0.36 -31.99
N PHE A 512 13.57 -0.47 -33.00
CA PHE A 512 12.58 -1.55 -33.14
C PHE A 512 13.22 -2.94 -33.09
N ASN A 513 14.26 -3.15 -33.92
CA ASN A 513 15.05 -4.40 -33.96
C ASN A 513 16.05 -4.53 -32.80
N GLY A 514 15.94 -3.69 -31.76
CA GLY A 514 16.78 -3.74 -30.58
C GLY A 514 16.44 -4.91 -29.65
N ASN A 515 17.37 -5.22 -28.75
CA ASN A 515 17.15 -6.17 -27.67
C ASN A 515 16.02 -5.70 -26.72
N TYR A 516 15.22 -6.64 -26.22
CA TYR A 516 14.07 -6.38 -25.34
C TYR A 516 14.47 -5.61 -24.07
N GLN A 517 15.50 -6.07 -23.34
CA GLN A 517 15.99 -5.46 -22.10
C GLN A 517 16.36 -4.00 -22.34
N ARG A 518 17.04 -3.71 -23.47
CA ARG A 518 17.39 -2.35 -23.86
C ARG A 518 16.15 -1.49 -24.11
N LYS A 519 15.23 -1.97 -24.95
CA LYS A 519 13.99 -1.26 -25.30
C LYS A 519 13.19 -0.89 -24.07
N ILE A 520 12.79 -1.88 -23.26
CA ILE A 520 11.92 -1.63 -22.10
C ILE A 520 12.57 -0.70 -21.08
N SER A 521 13.89 -0.83 -20.88
CA SER A 521 14.61 0.03 -19.92
C SER A 521 14.79 1.44 -20.46
N SER A 522 15.07 1.61 -21.76
CA SER A 522 15.17 2.94 -22.40
C SER A 522 13.84 3.66 -22.45
N ILE A 523 12.72 2.96 -22.68
CA ILE A 523 11.36 3.54 -22.59
C ILE A 523 11.11 4.08 -21.18
N LYS A 524 11.42 3.28 -20.14
CA LYS A 524 11.24 3.69 -18.74
C LYS A 524 12.17 4.84 -18.34
N ILE A 525 13.42 4.86 -18.84
CA ILE A 525 14.33 6.00 -18.66
C ILE A 525 13.75 7.25 -19.33
N CYS A 526 13.23 7.12 -20.56
CA CYS A 526 12.59 8.22 -21.27
C CYS A 526 11.43 8.81 -20.47
N GLN A 527 10.55 7.97 -19.93
CA GLN A 527 9.45 8.40 -19.06
C GLN A 527 9.95 9.13 -17.81
N ILE A 528 10.96 8.58 -17.12
CA ILE A 528 11.55 9.19 -15.92
C ILE A 528 12.16 10.57 -16.24
N VAL A 529 12.88 10.69 -17.36
CA VAL A 529 13.48 11.95 -17.82
C VAL A 529 12.40 12.97 -18.18
N LEU A 530 11.40 12.60 -18.98
CA LEU A 530 10.33 13.50 -19.40
C LEU A 530 9.50 14.02 -18.22
N SER A 531 9.11 13.15 -17.29
CA SER A 531 8.44 13.57 -16.05
C SER A 531 9.31 14.52 -15.24
N CYS A 532 10.62 14.25 -15.12
CA CYS A 532 11.55 15.16 -14.43
C CYS A 532 11.65 16.53 -15.12
N LEU A 533 11.69 16.57 -16.46
CA LEU A 533 11.85 17.82 -17.20
C LEU A 533 10.59 18.68 -17.20
N SER A 534 9.42 18.03 -17.21
CA SER A 534 8.12 18.67 -17.48
C SER A 534 7.32 18.99 -16.21
N GLU A 535 7.43 18.18 -15.15
CA GLU A 535 6.59 18.29 -13.95
C GLU A 535 7.34 18.86 -12.76
N LEU A 536 6.72 19.80 -12.04
CA LEU A 536 7.25 20.25 -10.75
C LEU A 536 7.15 19.13 -9.70
N PRO A 537 8.16 18.96 -8.82
CA PRO A 537 8.10 17.99 -7.73
C PRO A 537 6.84 18.19 -6.87
N LYS A 538 6.16 17.10 -6.48
CA LYS A 538 4.89 17.15 -5.72
C LYS A 538 4.92 18.08 -4.51
N LYS A 539 6.04 18.09 -3.76
CA LYS A 539 6.24 18.97 -2.58
C LYS A 539 6.25 20.47 -2.91
N LYS A 540 6.45 20.83 -4.17
CA LYS A 540 6.54 22.21 -4.68
C LYS A 540 5.34 22.62 -5.54
N GLN A 541 4.47 21.67 -5.93
CA GLN A 541 3.24 21.96 -6.68
C GLN A 541 2.25 22.85 -5.90
N GLN A 542 2.28 22.83 -4.56
CA GLN A 542 1.48 23.71 -3.72
C GLN A 542 2.16 25.07 -3.44
N GLN A 543 3.42 25.24 -3.82
CA GLN A 543 4.23 26.44 -3.58
C GLN A 543 4.63 27.14 -4.91
N VAL A 544 3.82 26.97 -5.96
CA VAL A 544 4.15 27.45 -7.31
C VAL A 544 4.22 28.98 -7.31
N LYS A 545 5.43 29.52 -7.46
CA LYS A 545 5.64 30.91 -7.83
C LYS A 545 5.60 31.02 -9.36
N PRO A 546 4.98 32.07 -9.92
CA PRO A 546 4.87 32.25 -11.38
C PRO A 546 6.23 32.42 -12.09
N SER A 547 7.33 32.62 -11.35
CA SER A 547 8.68 32.81 -11.88
C SER A 547 9.51 31.54 -12.03
N TYR A 548 8.99 30.35 -11.69
CA TYR A 548 9.75 29.10 -11.82
C TYR A 548 9.89 28.68 -13.28
N ARG A 549 11.13 28.69 -13.78
CA ARG A 549 11.50 28.13 -15.08
C ARG A 549 11.70 26.62 -14.93
N THR A 550 11.09 25.81 -15.78
CA THR A 550 11.31 24.35 -15.76
C THR A 550 12.61 23.97 -16.49
N MET A 551 13.12 22.76 -16.22
CA MET A 551 14.29 22.26 -16.94
C MET A 551 14.01 22.11 -18.43
N LEU A 552 12.79 21.71 -18.79
CA LEU A 552 12.36 21.66 -20.19
C LEU A 552 12.42 23.03 -20.88
N GLN A 553 11.96 24.09 -20.22
CA GLN A 553 12.05 25.46 -20.76
C GLN A 553 13.51 25.87 -20.96
N LEU A 554 14.38 25.61 -19.99
CA LEU A 554 15.81 25.87 -20.15
C LEU A 554 16.41 25.14 -21.36
N LEU A 555 16.13 23.85 -21.52
CA LEU A 555 16.63 23.08 -22.67
C LEU A 555 16.10 23.60 -24.00
N LYS A 556 14.85 24.06 -24.07
CA LYS A 556 14.27 24.68 -25.27
C LYS A 556 14.96 25.99 -25.61
N ASP A 557 15.12 26.87 -24.63
CA ASP A 557 15.74 28.19 -24.82
C ASP A 557 17.22 28.08 -25.25
N GLU A 558 17.92 27.06 -24.79
CA GLU A 558 19.31 26.75 -25.17
C GLU A 558 19.43 25.90 -26.46
N GLY A 559 18.30 25.55 -27.10
CA GLY A 559 18.29 24.73 -28.32
C GLY A 559 18.79 23.28 -28.13
N LYS A 560 18.72 22.73 -26.91
CA LYS A 560 19.22 21.39 -26.52
C LYS A 560 18.11 20.37 -26.22
N TRP A 561 16.86 20.72 -26.55
CA TRP A 561 15.75 19.81 -26.43
C TRP A 561 15.71 18.87 -27.65
N MET A 562 15.78 17.55 -27.43
CA MET A 562 15.93 16.57 -28.52
C MET A 562 14.78 15.56 -28.61
N LEU A 563 14.08 15.29 -27.50
CA LEU A 563 12.99 14.30 -27.45
C LEU A 563 11.64 14.88 -27.92
N HIS A 564 11.64 15.65 -29.01
CA HIS A 564 10.41 16.22 -29.60
C HIS A 564 10.36 16.19 -31.13
N GLY A 565 11.45 15.79 -31.79
CA GLY A 565 11.47 15.71 -33.26
C GLY A 565 10.46 14.67 -33.77
N GLN A 566 9.86 14.93 -34.94
CA GLN A 566 8.95 13.97 -35.58
C GLN A 566 9.59 12.59 -35.74
N ASP A 567 10.89 12.53 -36.09
CA ASP A 567 11.62 11.27 -36.23
C ASP A 567 11.69 10.48 -34.93
N PHE A 568 11.80 11.17 -33.78
CA PHE A 568 11.80 10.52 -32.48
C PHE A 568 10.41 9.96 -32.14
N ILE A 569 9.35 10.72 -32.41
CA ILE A 569 7.97 10.28 -32.17
C ILE A 569 7.62 9.10 -33.10
N LEU A 570 8.03 9.16 -34.38
CA LEU A 570 7.91 8.02 -35.31
C LEU A 570 8.60 6.78 -34.76
N LYS A 571 9.82 6.90 -34.23
CA LYS A 571 10.51 5.76 -33.58
C LYS A 571 9.66 5.18 -32.43
N LEU A 572 9.06 6.01 -31.59
CA LEU A 572 8.15 5.53 -30.54
C LEU A 572 6.93 4.83 -31.12
N LEU A 573 6.28 5.40 -32.14
CA LEU A 573 5.14 4.77 -32.82
C LEU A 573 5.52 3.40 -33.41
N THR A 574 6.71 3.25 -33.99
CA THR A 574 7.17 1.95 -34.50
C THR A 574 7.30 0.89 -33.41
N LEU A 575 7.54 1.26 -32.15
CA LEU A 575 7.60 0.33 -31.02
C LEU A 575 6.23 -0.18 -30.59
N LEU A 576 5.12 0.43 -31.05
CA LEU A 576 3.80 -0.18 -30.92
C LEU A 576 3.63 -1.43 -31.80
N ARG A 577 4.60 -1.73 -32.68
CA ARG A 577 4.66 -2.99 -33.45
C ARG A 577 5.47 -4.08 -32.74
N ASP A 578 5.98 -3.82 -31.54
CA ASP A 578 6.82 -4.76 -30.81
C ASP A 578 6.02 -6.00 -30.39
N PRO A 579 6.55 -7.23 -30.58
CA PRO A 579 5.86 -8.44 -30.15
C PRO A 579 5.63 -8.51 -28.63
N ALA A 580 6.41 -7.81 -27.81
CA ALA A 580 6.27 -7.81 -26.36
C ALA A 580 5.20 -6.83 -25.87
N ASP A 581 4.15 -7.33 -25.21
CA ASP A 581 3.00 -6.54 -24.74
C ASP A 581 3.40 -5.42 -23.77
N ASP A 582 4.34 -5.69 -22.88
CA ASP A 582 4.81 -4.71 -21.89
C ASP A 582 5.63 -3.57 -22.52
N VAL A 583 6.36 -3.84 -23.62
CA VAL A 583 7.00 -2.78 -24.42
C VAL A 583 5.92 -1.87 -25.00
N ARG A 584 4.90 -2.44 -25.66
CA ARG A 584 3.80 -1.68 -26.28
C ARG A 584 3.04 -0.86 -25.25
N GLU A 585 2.69 -1.43 -24.10
CA GLU A 585 1.94 -0.70 -23.06
C GLU A 585 2.78 0.46 -22.47
N ASN A 586 4.08 0.26 -22.21
CA ASN A 586 4.92 1.37 -21.71
C ASN A 586 5.08 2.49 -22.75
N VAL A 587 5.19 2.16 -24.04
CA VAL A 587 5.25 3.15 -25.13
C VAL A 587 3.92 3.89 -25.28
N LEU A 588 2.80 3.18 -25.22
CA LEU A 588 1.47 3.77 -25.28
C LEU A 588 1.28 4.80 -24.16
N GLN A 589 1.64 4.46 -22.92
CA GLN A 589 1.57 5.39 -21.80
C GLN A 589 2.48 6.61 -21.99
N LEU A 590 3.69 6.40 -22.52
CA LEU A 590 4.62 7.48 -22.83
C LEU A 590 4.04 8.47 -23.85
N LEU A 591 3.47 7.94 -24.94
CA LEU A 591 2.85 8.73 -26.02
C LEU A 591 1.63 9.51 -25.52
N LEU A 592 0.74 8.86 -24.77
CA LEU A 592 -0.47 9.49 -24.24
C LEU A 592 -0.20 10.62 -23.25
N TYR A 593 0.87 10.50 -22.48
CA TYR A 593 1.19 11.45 -21.42
C TYR A 593 2.03 12.62 -21.91
N HIS A 594 2.94 12.42 -22.87
CA HIS A 594 3.90 13.44 -23.29
C HIS A 594 3.78 13.93 -24.73
N TYR A 595 3.11 13.19 -25.63
CA TYR A 595 3.16 13.46 -27.08
C TYR A 595 1.79 13.57 -27.74
N ASN A 596 0.73 13.79 -26.96
CA ASN A 596 -0.65 13.81 -27.44
C ASN A 596 -0.86 14.82 -28.58
N GLU A 597 -0.34 16.04 -28.43
CA GLU A 597 -0.55 17.12 -29.41
C GLU A 597 0.30 16.94 -30.66
N GLU A 598 1.53 16.45 -30.51
CA GLU A 598 2.43 16.22 -31.63
C GLU A 598 1.92 15.10 -32.55
N ILE A 599 1.36 14.03 -31.98
CA ILE A 599 0.80 12.91 -32.76
C ILE A 599 -0.36 13.35 -33.67
N LYS A 600 -1.11 14.39 -33.29
CA LYS A 600 -2.21 14.94 -34.09
C LYS A 600 -1.75 15.56 -35.41
N GLY A 601 -0.45 15.80 -35.60
CA GLY A 601 0.08 16.29 -36.86
C GLY A 601 -0.27 15.34 -38.03
N PRO A 602 -0.67 15.86 -39.22
CA PRO A 602 -1.24 15.04 -40.31
C PRO A 602 -0.42 13.80 -40.69
N ARG A 603 0.91 13.95 -40.76
CA ARG A 603 1.84 12.88 -41.13
C ARG A 603 1.94 11.77 -40.07
N LEU A 604 1.98 12.14 -38.79
CA LEU A 604 2.11 11.18 -37.68
C LEU A 604 0.79 10.43 -37.49
N TRP A 605 -0.32 11.16 -37.57
CA TRP A 605 -1.65 10.58 -37.49
C TRP A 605 -1.93 9.60 -38.62
N SER A 606 -1.69 10.01 -39.88
CA SER A 606 -1.88 9.11 -41.03
C SER A 606 -1.03 7.86 -40.90
N SER A 607 0.25 8.00 -40.55
CA SER A 607 1.15 6.86 -40.33
C SER A 607 0.65 5.90 -39.25
N LEU A 608 0.12 6.42 -38.13
CA LEU A 608 -0.42 5.61 -37.04
C LEU A 608 -1.68 4.84 -37.49
N VAL A 609 -2.60 5.51 -38.19
CA VAL A 609 -3.82 4.89 -38.71
C VAL A 609 -3.50 3.83 -39.76
N ASP A 610 -2.61 4.13 -40.71
CA ASP A 610 -2.20 3.20 -41.77
C ASP A 610 -1.50 1.97 -41.18
N ASP A 611 -0.61 2.15 -40.21
CA ASP A 611 0.05 1.05 -39.50
C ASP A 611 -0.96 0.19 -38.72
N ALA A 612 -1.93 0.82 -38.04
CA ALA A 612 -2.97 0.10 -37.30
C ALA A 612 -3.87 -0.73 -38.23
N GLN A 613 -4.28 -0.15 -39.37
CA GLN A 613 -5.08 -0.81 -40.40
C GLN A 613 -4.32 -1.91 -41.13
N THR A 614 -3.00 -1.75 -41.32
CA THR A 614 -2.16 -2.80 -41.89
C THR A 614 -2.03 -3.97 -40.92
N ALA A 615 -1.74 -3.69 -39.65
CA ALA A 615 -1.53 -4.69 -38.62
C ALA A 615 -2.80 -5.49 -38.29
N MET A 616 -3.99 -4.87 -38.37
CA MET A 616 -5.27 -5.59 -38.15
C MET A 616 -5.56 -6.64 -39.21
N ARG A 617 -4.98 -6.52 -40.41
CA ARG A 617 -5.15 -7.46 -41.54
C ARG A 617 -4.16 -8.63 -41.51
N SER A 618 -3.25 -8.65 -40.54
CA SER A 618 -2.16 -9.62 -40.46
C SER A 618 -2.59 -10.98 -39.95
N LYS A 619 -2.19 -12.08 -40.60
CA LYS A 619 -2.38 -13.48 -40.15
C LYS A 619 -1.72 -13.83 -38.81
N PHE A 620 -0.91 -12.95 -38.26
CA PHE A 620 -0.21 -13.19 -37.01
C PHE A 620 -0.87 -12.47 -35.83
N PHE A 621 -1.31 -13.23 -34.82
CA PHE A 621 -1.95 -12.69 -33.62
C PHE A 621 -1.16 -11.58 -32.93
N TYR A 622 0.16 -11.69 -32.84
CA TYR A 622 0.95 -10.65 -32.19
C TYR A 622 0.86 -9.31 -32.95
N GLN A 623 0.75 -9.34 -34.28
CA GLN A 623 0.57 -8.13 -35.10
C GLN A 623 -0.84 -7.56 -34.92
N ILE A 624 -1.86 -8.41 -34.77
CA ILE A 624 -3.21 -7.97 -34.38
C ILE A 624 -3.15 -7.29 -33.00
N SER A 625 -2.44 -7.85 -32.03
CA SER A 625 -2.25 -7.24 -30.71
C SER A 625 -1.48 -5.92 -30.77
N CYS A 626 -0.60 -5.73 -31.76
CA CYS A 626 0.02 -4.44 -32.06
C CYS A 626 -1.03 -3.43 -32.56
N SER A 627 -1.88 -3.83 -33.51
CA SER A 627 -3.00 -3.01 -33.99
C SER A 627 -3.92 -2.59 -32.83
N GLN A 628 -4.23 -3.53 -31.93
CA GLN A 628 -5.00 -3.28 -30.72
C GLN A 628 -4.40 -2.14 -29.87
N SER A 629 -3.08 -2.17 -29.64
CA SER A 629 -2.38 -1.09 -28.92
C SER A 629 -2.44 0.25 -29.66
N MET A 630 -2.36 0.25 -31.00
CA MET A 630 -2.47 1.47 -31.81
C MET A 630 -3.89 2.05 -31.78
N PHE A 631 -4.93 1.23 -31.94
CA PHE A 631 -6.32 1.69 -31.81
C PHE A 631 -6.63 2.17 -30.39
N LYS A 632 -6.04 1.55 -29.35
CA LYS A 632 -6.14 2.04 -27.97
C LYS A 632 -5.55 3.44 -27.83
N LEU A 633 -4.41 3.72 -28.47
CA LEU A 633 -3.82 5.06 -28.53
C LEU A 633 -4.74 6.05 -29.25
N ILE A 634 -5.19 5.73 -30.47
CA ILE A 634 -6.10 6.56 -31.28
C ILE A 634 -7.35 6.92 -30.48
N ALA A 635 -8.04 5.93 -29.90
CA ALA A 635 -9.27 6.14 -29.13
C ALA A 635 -9.05 7.05 -27.91
N ASN A 636 -7.93 6.89 -27.20
CA ASN A 636 -7.60 7.77 -26.08
C ASN A 636 -7.28 9.21 -26.50
N ILE A 637 -6.69 9.42 -27.69
CA ILE A 637 -6.43 10.77 -28.23
C ILE A 637 -7.76 11.46 -28.57
N LEU A 638 -8.67 10.76 -29.26
CA LEU A 638 -9.98 11.30 -29.65
C LEU A 638 -10.84 11.69 -28.44
N LEU A 639 -10.83 10.89 -27.37
CA LEU A 639 -11.61 11.20 -26.15
C LEU A 639 -11.07 12.38 -25.33
N LYS A 640 -9.84 12.83 -25.59
CA LYS A 640 -9.30 14.03 -24.94
C LYS A 640 -9.76 15.33 -25.61
N GLU A 641 -10.43 15.28 -26.76
CA GLU A 641 -10.90 16.46 -27.47
C GLU A 641 -12.06 17.15 -26.72
N ARG A 642 -12.03 18.50 -26.71
CA ARG A 642 -13.24 19.30 -26.48
C ARG A 642 -13.89 19.50 -27.84
N GLU A 643 -15.21 19.41 -27.92
CA GLU A 643 -16.05 19.45 -29.14
C GLU A 643 -15.81 20.64 -30.12
N ASN A 644 -14.90 21.59 -29.81
CA ASN A 644 -14.70 22.85 -30.53
C ASN A 644 -13.33 23.01 -31.24
N GLU A 645 -12.42 22.02 -31.21
CA GLU A 645 -11.17 22.10 -31.98
C GLU A 645 -11.36 21.52 -33.38
N LYS A 646 -11.05 22.31 -34.42
CA LYS A 646 -11.15 21.93 -35.83
C LYS A 646 -10.30 20.68 -36.10
N THR A 647 -10.96 19.53 -36.17
CA THR A 647 -10.38 18.24 -36.57
C THR A 647 -9.64 18.35 -37.90
N ILE A 648 -8.39 17.91 -37.89
CA ILE A 648 -7.54 17.68 -39.05
C ILE A 648 -8.20 16.55 -39.87
N GLY A 649 -8.41 16.79 -41.17
CA GLY A 649 -9.12 15.88 -42.09
C GLY A 649 -8.44 14.51 -42.19
N THR A 650 -8.95 13.54 -41.44
CA THR A 650 -8.37 12.19 -41.30
C THR A 650 -9.49 11.15 -41.13
N ASN A 651 -9.15 9.86 -41.36
CA ASN A 651 -10.09 8.75 -41.52
C ASN A 651 -11.03 8.46 -40.32
N PHE A 652 -10.70 8.94 -39.12
CA PHE A 652 -11.51 8.79 -37.90
C PHE A 652 -11.57 10.14 -37.17
N LYS A 653 -12.78 10.62 -36.85
CA LYS A 653 -13.02 11.89 -36.12
C LYS A 653 -13.51 11.65 -34.70
N THR A 654 -14.18 10.53 -34.46
CA THR A 654 -14.76 10.17 -33.16
C THR A 654 -14.42 8.72 -32.81
N VAL A 655 -14.59 8.35 -31.54
CA VAL A 655 -14.44 6.94 -31.13
C VAL A 655 -15.55 6.07 -31.73
N GLU A 656 -16.72 6.65 -31.98
CA GLU A 656 -17.82 6.04 -32.72
C GLU A 656 -17.41 5.68 -34.15
N ASP A 657 -16.62 6.50 -34.84
CA ASP A 657 -16.15 6.18 -36.19
C ASP A 657 -15.29 4.90 -36.20
N ILE A 658 -14.44 4.71 -35.18
CA ILE A 658 -13.64 3.49 -35.01
C ILE A 658 -14.55 2.30 -34.70
N PHE A 659 -15.54 2.50 -33.83
CA PHE A 659 -16.53 1.47 -33.50
C PHE A 659 -17.29 1.02 -34.75
N PHE A 660 -17.87 1.96 -35.51
CA PHE A 660 -18.65 1.65 -36.71
C PHE A 660 -17.79 1.05 -37.81
N PHE A 661 -16.53 1.46 -37.95
CA PHE A 661 -15.58 0.83 -38.86
C PHE A 661 -15.41 -0.66 -38.54
N ALA A 662 -15.08 -1.01 -37.29
CA ALA A 662 -14.86 -2.41 -36.91
C ALA A 662 -16.18 -3.21 -36.91
N TYR A 663 -17.28 -2.59 -36.49
CA TYR A 663 -18.62 -3.20 -36.46
C TYR A 663 -19.12 -3.52 -37.86
N ASN A 664 -19.10 -2.56 -38.80
CA ASN A 664 -19.61 -2.77 -40.14
C ASN A 664 -18.84 -3.86 -40.88
N ASP A 665 -17.51 -3.89 -40.73
CA ASP A 665 -16.67 -4.95 -41.30
C ASP A 665 -16.98 -6.31 -40.65
N LEU A 666 -17.21 -6.37 -39.34
CA LEU A 666 -17.53 -7.60 -38.62
C LEU A 666 -18.87 -8.19 -39.08
N ILE A 667 -19.91 -7.36 -39.13
CA ILE A 667 -21.25 -7.79 -39.56
C ILE A 667 -21.22 -8.23 -41.03
N THR A 668 -20.52 -7.48 -41.89
CA THR A 668 -20.39 -7.83 -43.31
C THR A 668 -19.71 -9.18 -43.47
N GLU A 669 -18.57 -9.41 -42.82
CA GLU A 669 -17.86 -10.70 -42.89
C GLU A 669 -18.68 -11.85 -42.32
N TYR A 670 -19.34 -11.65 -41.18
CA TYR A 670 -20.21 -12.67 -40.59
C TYR A 670 -21.38 -13.04 -41.51
N SER A 671 -22.00 -12.03 -42.15
CA SER A 671 -23.14 -12.23 -43.06
C SER A 671 -22.78 -13.02 -44.33
N LEU A 672 -21.53 -12.94 -44.78
CA LEU A 672 -21.02 -13.68 -45.94
C LEU A 672 -20.85 -15.19 -45.66
N LYS A 673 -21.08 -15.64 -44.41
CA LYS A 673 -20.88 -17.04 -43.97
C LYS A 673 -19.53 -17.61 -44.39
N THR A 674 -18.51 -16.76 -44.53
CA THR A 674 -17.16 -17.20 -44.83
C THR A 674 -16.72 -18.07 -43.67
N SER A 675 -16.20 -19.28 -43.95
CA SER A 675 -15.57 -20.06 -42.89
C SER A 675 -14.49 -19.19 -42.27
N ILE A 676 -14.29 -19.30 -40.95
CA ILE A 676 -13.27 -18.55 -40.20
C ILE A 676 -11.94 -18.56 -40.97
N VAL A 677 -11.60 -19.72 -41.55
CA VAL A 677 -10.44 -19.95 -42.41
C VAL A 677 -10.39 -19.04 -43.65
N LYS A 678 -11.45 -18.99 -44.46
CA LYS A 678 -11.51 -18.13 -45.67
C LYS A 678 -11.46 -16.64 -45.33
N SER A 679 -12.04 -16.25 -44.19
CA SER A 679 -12.00 -14.87 -43.71
C SER A 679 -10.56 -14.45 -43.35
N ILE A 680 -9.79 -15.35 -42.72
CA ILE A 680 -8.37 -15.15 -42.40
C ILE A 680 -7.48 -15.10 -43.64
N GLU A 681 -7.68 -16.00 -44.61
CA GLU A 681 -6.91 -16.01 -45.88
C GLU A 681 -7.08 -14.71 -46.66
N ASN A 682 -8.26 -14.09 -46.60
CA ASN A 682 -8.55 -12.80 -47.22
C ASN A 682 -8.07 -11.59 -46.40
N GLY A 683 -7.33 -11.79 -45.30
CA GLY A 683 -6.83 -10.71 -44.45
C GLY A 683 -7.92 -10.01 -43.62
N LYS A 684 -9.11 -10.59 -43.51
CA LYS A 684 -10.25 -10.03 -42.78
C LYS A 684 -10.50 -10.85 -41.52
N GLN A 685 -9.84 -10.48 -40.43
CA GLN A 685 -9.79 -11.35 -39.27
C GLN A 685 -10.86 -10.97 -38.26
N LEU A 686 -11.87 -11.83 -38.11
CA LEU A 686 -12.95 -11.64 -37.12
C LEU A 686 -12.39 -11.33 -35.73
N HIS A 687 -11.36 -12.06 -35.28
CA HIS A 687 -10.68 -11.80 -34.01
C HIS A 687 -10.10 -10.37 -33.91
N SER A 688 -9.55 -9.85 -35.00
CA SER A 688 -8.97 -8.50 -35.07
C SER A 688 -10.05 -7.43 -34.91
N LEU A 689 -11.17 -7.58 -35.61
CA LEU A 689 -12.32 -6.67 -35.52
C LEU A 689 -12.95 -6.69 -34.11
N ILE A 690 -13.12 -7.88 -33.53
CA ILE A 690 -13.60 -8.04 -32.14
C ILE A 690 -12.62 -7.39 -31.15
N SER A 691 -11.31 -7.54 -31.36
CA SER A 691 -10.29 -6.94 -30.48
C SER A 691 -10.32 -5.41 -30.52
N ILE A 692 -10.56 -4.83 -31.70
CA ILE A 692 -10.71 -3.38 -31.87
C ILE A 692 -11.98 -2.89 -31.14
N LEU A 693 -13.12 -3.55 -31.36
CA LEU A 693 -14.38 -3.23 -30.67
C LEU A 693 -14.22 -3.30 -29.15
N TYR A 694 -13.59 -4.36 -28.64
CA TYR A 694 -13.28 -4.51 -27.22
C TYR A 694 -12.45 -3.33 -26.69
N VAL A 695 -11.39 -2.93 -27.41
CA VAL A 695 -10.54 -1.81 -26.97
C VAL A 695 -11.29 -0.49 -26.95
N VAL A 696 -12.10 -0.19 -27.97
CA VAL A 696 -12.86 1.06 -27.99
C VAL A 696 -13.80 1.12 -26.79
N LEU A 697 -14.52 0.02 -26.51
CA LEU A 697 -15.42 -0.07 -25.36
C LEU A 697 -14.65 0.02 -24.03
N ASP A 698 -13.54 -0.69 -23.87
CA ASP A 698 -12.69 -0.66 -22.67
C ASP A 698 -12.18 0.76 -22.38
N VAL A 699 -11.71 1.47 -23.41
CA VAL A 699 -11.27 2.86 -23.27
C VAL A 699 -12.43 3.76 -22.87
N CYS A 700 -13.61 3.65 -23.51
CA CYS A 700 -14.79 4.45 -23.16
C CYS A 700 -15.23 4.22 -21.70
N VAL A 701 -15.28 2.96 -21.26
CA VAL A 701 -15.60 2.58 -19.87
C VAL A 701 -14.57 3.17 -18.91
N SER A 702 -13.27 3.05 -19.21
CA SER A 702 -12.20 3.58 -18.36
C SER A 702 -12.23 5.11 -18.19
N LYS A 703 -12.82 5.81 -19.17
CA LYS A 703 -12.97 7.28 -19.19
C LYS A 703 -14.36 7.75 -18.82
N THR A 704 -15.26 6.83 -18.43
CA THR A 704 -16.68 7.13 -18.16
C THR A 704 -17.36 7.90 -19.30
N HIS A 705 -16.96 7.63 -20.55
CA HIS A 705 -17.53 8.26 -21.73
C HIS A 705 -18.71 7.44 -22.25
N PRO A 706 -19.91 8.04 -22.40
CA PRO A 706 -21.05 7.35 -22.99
C PRO A 706 -20.88 7.24 -24.50
N ILE A 707 -20.82 6.02 -25.03
CA ILE A 707 -20.71 5.79 -26.48
C ILE A 707 -22.09 5.91 -27.16
N ALA A 708 -22.17 6.68 -28.24
CA ALA A 708 -23.42 6.90 -28.96
C ALA A 708 -23.69 5.81 -30.02
N VAL A 709 -24.01 4.59 -29.57
CA VAL A 709 -24.35 3.46 -30.46
C VAL A 709 -25.86 3.17 -30.40
N PRO A 710 -26.58 3.08 -31.54
CA PRO A 710 -27.99 2.68 -31.55
C PRO A 710 -28.21 1.32 -30.88
N TYR A 711 -29.28 1.20 -30.08
CA TYR A 711 -29.61 -0.02 -29.35
C TYR A 711 -29.70 -1.27 -30.25
N ASN A 712 -30.30 -1.13 -31.44
CA ASN A 712 -30.42 -2.21 -32.41
C ASN A 712 -29.05 -2.72 -32.90
N ASN A 713 -28.08 -1.83 -33.09
CA ASN A 713 -26.73 -2.22 -33.51
C ASN A 713 -26.01 -3.01 -32.41
N MET A 714 -26.22 -2.62 -31.14
CA MET A 714 -25.67 -3.36 -29.99
C MET A 714 -26.31 -4.75 -29.85
N LEU A 715 -27.62 -4.88 -30.04
CA LEU A 715 -28.29 -6.18 -30.05
C LEU A 715 -27.74 -7.08 -31.16
N GLN A 716 -27.65 -6.55 -32.40
CA GLN A 716 -27.11 -7.30 -33.52
C GLN A 716 -25.64 -7.70 -33.32
N LEU A 717 -24.84 -6.84 -32.68
CA LEU A 717 -23.47 -7.17 -32.30
C LEU A 717 -23.44 -8.34 -31.32
N LEU A 718 -24.30 -8.34 -30.29
CA LEU A 718 -24.38 -9.43 -29.31
C LEU A 718 -24.78 -10.76 -29.98
N GLU A 719 -25.80 -10.75 -30.85
CA GLU A 719 -26.21 -11.92 -31.63
C GLU A 719 -25.07 -12.44 -32.52
N THR A 720 -24.34 -11.53 -33.16
CA THR A 720 -23.18 -11.88 -34.00
C THR A 720 -22.06 -12.50 -33.17
N LEU A 721 -21.76 -11.94 -32.00
CA LEU A 721 -20.74 -12.47 -31.09
C LEU A 721 -21.15 -13.82 -30.51
N GLU A 722 -22.42 -14.03 -30.17
CA GLU A 722 -22.98 -15.32 -29.76
C GLU A 722 -22.84 -16.35 -30.89
N GLY A 723 -23.21 -15.97 -32.11
CA GLY A 723 -23.05 -16.78 -33.31
C GLY A 723 -21.60 -17.17 -33.55
N ILE A 724 -20.66 -16.24 -33.47
CA ILE A 724 -19.21 -16.52 -33.59
C ILE A 724 -18.74 -17.42 -32.46
N SER A 725 -19.15 -17.18 -31.21
CA SER A 725 -18.81 -18.00 -30.05
C SER A 725 -19.30 -19.45 -30.19
N ASN A 726 -20.49 -19.65 -30.77
CA ASN A 726 -21.05 -20.98 -31.02
C ASN A 726 -20.25 -21.78 -32.06
N HIS A 727 -19.49 -21.13 -32.95
CA HIS A 727 -18.53 -21.83 -33.83
C HIS A 727 -17.30 -22.37 -33.05
N PHE A 728 -17.04 -21.86 -31.85
CA PHE A 728 -15.97 -22.32 -30.96
C PHE A 728 -16.49 -23.17 -29.78
N ALA A 729 -17.81 -23.20 -29.55
CA ALA A 729 -18.44 -24.02 -28.53
C ALA A 729 -18.39 -25.49 -28.97
N TRP A 730 -17.57 -26.28 -28.26
CA TRP A 730 -17.56 -27.73 -28.39
C TRP A 730 -18.96 -28.29 -28.09
N GLU A 731 -19.41 -29.27 -28.89
CA GLU A 731 -20.49 -30.14 -28.46
C GLU A 731 -20.05 -30.85 -27.18
N GLN A 732 -20.64 -30.46 -26.05
CA GLN A 732 -20.60 -31.22 -24.80
C GLN A 732 -21.42 -32.50 -24.97
N GLN A 733 -20.98 -33.42 -25.83
CA GLN A 733 -21.44 -34.81 -25.73
C GLN A 733 -20.44 -35.60 -24.88
N ALA A 734 -21.01 -36.17 -23.82
CA ALA A 734 -20.42 -36.73 -22.63
C ALA A 734 -19.23 -37.71 -22.83
N LEU A 735 -18.34 -37.71 -21.82
CA LEU A 735 -17.53 -38.86 -21.34
C LEU A 735 -16.18 -39.22 -21.99
N THR A 736 -15.54 -38.39 -22.81
CA THR A 736 -14.10 -38.61 -23.12
C THR A 736 -13.27 -37.38 -22.86
N SER A 737 -12.22 -37.52 -22.03
CA SER A 737 -11.14 -36.54 -21.94
C SER A 737 -10.59 -36.26 -23.34
N SER A 738 -10.52 -35.00 -23.72
CA SER A 738 -10.10 -34.54 -25.04
C SER A 738 -8.62 -34.85 -25.29
N ASP A 739 -8.33 -36.03 -25.84
CA ASP A 739 -6.98 -36.40 -26.29
C ASP A 739 -6.46 -35.45 -27.37
N PHE A 740 -5.19 -35.06 -27.26
CA PHE A 740 -4.49 -34.22 -28.25
C PHE A 740 -4.56 -34.77 -29.67
N SER A 741 -4.73 -36.10 -29.83
CA SER A 741 -4.93 -36.75 -31.13
C SER A 741 -6.23 -36.30 -31.81
N LYS A 742 -7.37 -36.30 -31.09
CA LYS A 742 -8.66 -35.89 -31.66
C LYS A 742 -8.68 -34.41 -32.03
N MET A 743 -7.97 -33.57 -31.26
CA MET A 743 -7.75 -32.18 -31.61
C MET A 743 -6.88 -32.04 -32.86
N ASN A 744 -5.79 -32.81 -32.98
CA ASN A 744 -4.94 -32.81 -34.18
C ASN A 744 -5.70 -33.28 -35.44
N ASP A 745 -6.55 -34.30 -35.33
CA ASP A 745 -7.33 -34.83 -36.45
C ASP A 745 -8.39 -33.82 -36.93
N MET A 746 -9.05 -33.11 -36.01
CA MET A 746 -9.99 -32.03 -36.34
C MET A 746 -9.29 -30.85 -37.01
N VAL A 747 -8.07 -30.53 -36.57
CA VAL A 747 -7.23 -29.48 -37.14
C VAL A 747 -6.82 -29.82 -38.56
N GLN A 748 -6.39 -31.06 -38.78
CA GLN A 748 -6.09 -31.55 -40.13
C GLN A 748 -7.35 -31.57 -41.00
N ASN A 749 -8.51 -31.94 -40.48
CA ASN A 749 -9.77 -31.89 -41.21
C ASN A 749 -10.18 -30.45 -41.57
N MET A 750 -10.01 -29.47 -40.67
CA MET A 750 -10.25 -28.04 -40.97
C MET A 750 -9.28 -27.48 -42.02
N ILE A 751 -8.03 -27.94 -42.02
CA ILE A 751 -7.01 -27.54 -43.01
C ILE A 751 -7.28 -28.21 -44.36
N THR A 752 -7.71 -29.47 -44.37
CA THR A 752 -8.00 -30.21 -45.60
C THR A 752 -9.29 -29.72 -46.25
N SER A 753 -10.29 -29.37 -45.44
CA SER A 753 -11.56 -28.81 -45.92
C SER A 753 -11.48 -27.33 -46.34
N SER A 754 -10.38 -26.63 -46.03
CA SER A 754 -10.17 -25.25 -46.46
C SER A 754 -9.64 -25.10 -47.88
N GLY A 755 -9.27 -26.19 -48.55
CA GLY A 755 -8.72 -26.16 -49.90
C GLY A 755 -7.21 -25.91 -49.97
N TYR A 756 -6.47 -26.24 -48.90
CA TYR A 756 -5.01 -26.17 -48.83
C TYR A 756 -4.36 -27.11 -49.86
N ASP A 757 -3.55 -26.56 -50.78
CA ASP A 757 -2.73 -27.32 -51.74
C ASP A 757 -1.25 -27.31 -51.30
N PRO A 758 -0.70 -28.45 -50.82
CA PRO A 758 0.69 -28.54 -50.36
C PRO A 758 1.73 -28.39 -51.48
N LEU A 759 1.32 -28.26 -52.75
CA LEU A 759 2.20 -28.09 -53.91
C LEU A 759 2.38 -26.63 -54.35
N ASP A 760 1.70 -25.66 -53.70
CA ASP A 760 1.86 -24.24 -54.03
C ASP A 760 3.23 -23.71 -53.56
N ALA A 761 4.16 -23.58 -54.52
CA ALA A 761 5.54 -23.14 -54.29
C ALA A 761 5.68 -21.67 -53.83
N VAL A 762 4.59 -20.89 -53.82
CA VAL A 762 4.57 -19.48 -53.37
C VAL A 762 4.25 -19.36 -51.86
N ASP A 763 3.67 -20.39 -51.23
CA ASP A 763 3.37 -20.36 -49.79
C ASP A 763 4.60 -20.73 -48.94
N HIS A 764 5.34 -19.72 -48.51
CA HIS A 764 6.52 -19.87 -47.65
C HIS A 764 6.21 -20.16 -46.17
N THR A 765 4.98 -20.49 -45.76
CA THR A 765 4.67 -20.74 -44.34
C THR A 765 4.75 -22.21 -43.94
N LYS A 766 5.88 -22.62 -43.32
CA LYS A 766 6.04 -23.95 -42.67
C LYS A 766 5.05 -24.23 -41.52
N ILE A 767 4.29 -23.22 -41.10
CA ILE A 767 3.16 -23.28 -40.17
C ILE A 767 2.10 -22.35 -40.79
N SER A 768 1.07 -22.90 -41.44
CA SER A 768 0.00 -22.06 -42.02
C SER A 768 -0.70 -21.25 -40.91
N GLY A 769 -1.30 -20.10 -41.23
CA GLY A 769 -2.02 -19.27 -40.24
C GLY A 769 -3.05 -20.06 -39.40
N LEU A 770 -3.59 -21.13 -39.99
CA LEU A 770 -4.49 -22.10 -39.36
C LEU A 770 -3.84 -22.90 -38.23
N HIS A 771 -2.61 -23.38 -38.43
CA HIS A 771 -1.86 -24.08 -37.38
C HIS A 771 -1.60 -23.18 -36.16
N GLN A 772 -1.40 -21.88 -36.39
CA GLN A 772 -1.14 -20.92 -35.31
C GLN A 772 -2.40 -20.52 -34.53
N ILE A 773 -3.56 -20.45 -35.21
CA ILE A 773 -4.88 -20.25 -34.56
C ILE A 773 -5.19 -21.42 -33.64
N VAL A 774 -4.99 -22.64 -34.13
CA VAL A 774 -5.21 -23.86 -33.35
C VAL A 774 -4.29 -23.92 -32.13
N LEU A 775 -2.98 -23.69 -32.32
CA LEU A 775 -2.00 -23.67 -31.23
C LEU A 775 -2.34 -22.61 -30.18
N ASN A 776 -2.89 -21.45 -30.58
CA ASN A 776 -3.27 -20.38 -29.67
C ASN A 776 -4.65 -20.59 -29.01
N CYS A 777 -5.63 -21.19 -29.69
CA CYS A 777 -6.90 -21.61 -29.10
C CYS A 777 -6.68 -22.71 -28.04
N LEU A 778 -5.78 -23.66 -28.31
CA LEU A 778 -5.27 -24.62 -27.32
C LEU A 778 -4.63 -23.90 -26.12
N TRP A 779 -3.79 -22.88 -26.37
CA TRP A 779 -3.12 -22.11 -25.32
C TRP A 779 -4.06 -21.26 -24.46
N LEU A 780 -5.09 -20.64 -25.06
CA LEU A 780 -6.13 -19.87 -24.37
C LEU A 780 -6.98 -20.76 -23.45
N ASN A 781 -7.27 -21.99 -23.86
CA ASN A 781 -7.97 -22.98 -23.04
C ASN A 781 -7.09 -23.51 -21.88
N VAL A 782 -5.78 -23.69 -22.10
CA VAL A 782 -4.84 -24.05 -21.03
C VAL A 782 -4.68 -22.93 -19.99
N LYS A 783 -4.72 -21.66 -20.40
CA LYS A 783 -4.62 -20.50 -19.50
C LYS A 783 -5.87 -20.27 -18.64
N ARG A 784 -7.04 -20.73 -19.08
CA ARG A 784 -8.32 -20.63 -18.36
C ARG A 784 -8.60 -21.78 -17.40
N HIS A 785 -7.81 -22.84 -17.39
CA HIS A 785 -7.81 -23.79 -16.28
C HIS A 785 -6.91 -23.25 -15.15
N PRO A 786 -7.47 -22.87 -13.97
CA PRO A 786 -6.66 -22.67 -12.79
C PRO A 786 -6.22 -24.05 -12.30
N VAL A 787 -5.21 -24.65 -12.93
CA VAL A 787 -4.47 -25.71 -12.26
C VAL A 787 -3.62 -25.03 -11.21
N THR A 788 -4.08 -25.13 -9.97
CA THR A 788 -3.26 -25.04 -8.77
C THR A 788 -1.95 -25.80 -8.97
N ARG A 789 -0.90 -25.10 -9.41
CA ARG A 789 0.46 -25.65 -9.38
C ARG A 789 0.96 -25.54 -7.95
N VAL A 790 0.78 -26.64 -7.21
CA VAL A 790 1.75 -27.04 -6.18
C VAL A 790 3.11 -27.20 -6.90
N PRO A 791 4.22 -26.64 -6.40
CA PRO A 791 5.51 -26.77 -7.06
C PRO A 791 6.02 -28.21 -6.89
N SER A 792 5.90 -29.02 -7.94
CA SER A 792 6.62 -30.28 -8.05
C SER A 792 8.11 -29.99 -8.25
N LYS A 793 8.93 -30.46 -7.31
CA LYS A 793 10.39 -30.53 -7.40
C LYS A 793 10.79 -31.09 -8.77
N ARG A 794 11.67 -30.38 -9.50
CA ARG A 794 12.43 -31.01 -10.58
C ARG A 794 13.45 -31.96 -9.95
N PRO A 795 13.57 -33.22 -10.39
CA PRO A 795 14.77 -34.00 -10.14
C PRO A 795 15.91 -33.40 -10.98
N ALA A 796 17.06 -33.23 -10.33
CA ALA A 796 18.32 -32.95 -10.99
C ALA A 796 18.68 -34.15 -11.87
N LEU A 797 19.05 -33.90 -13.13
CA LEU A 797 19.83 -34.83 -13.92
C LEU A 797 21.28 -34.35 -13.85
N HIS A 798 22.14 -35.31 -13.48
CA HIS A 798 23.59 -35.20 -13.34
C HIS A 798 24.29 -34.80 -14.63
#